data_AF-A0A9D5QGQ2-F1
#
_entry.id   AF-A0A9D5QGQ2-F1
#
_cell.length_a   1.000
_cell.length_b   1.000
_cell.length_c   1.000
_cell.angle_alpha   90.00
_cell.angle_beta   90.00
_cell.angle_gamma   90.00
#
_symmetry.space_group_name_H-M   'P 1'
#
loop_
_entity.id
_entity.type
_entity.pdbx_description
1 polymer ?
#
loop_
_entity_poly.entity_id
_entity_poly.type
_entity_poly.pdbx_seq_one_letter_code
_entity_poly.pdbx_strand_id
1 'polypeptide(L)'
;MAKEYLSSDADSSQIDPSAQIGGQTLIAGTNTRIGPGAVIHDSYIENAVIEQGARITDSVVIADMEPLVRERKNDFTDRWCIDGGPTVVREGALVDQCSIRNTTIGAGSTCIRCALSECTVGEYNYYREVFAEWAFSAHAVTVEGPAEFSNPWIGHHARIDRCACFGGILSNDFYVLETDSARGLVVKETIDLPHASRYGLNVIDSLNSGRIRPLEHGLKTLGRHDTPRGSLSCYQSTMHGPCCWIAGWTKVVGKSGAHSPAPDALVKDTLRTYVMPFALAGMRGSSVMAQAMPGEQMNAYHYKERVPGWVFTYAPGAVFAMVKRVFETMNDREPADRIAALALKSALALTHFYAAERTIDLRDTTRSSSKGWRGWLSHSKSVLEKHLASGLWEFKNGEPVNWQCEHGTWIPKDPEALLSIASDALKNQHTEDDLLRCEQAPLERRFGATAEELAPTRQEASVSPDATVSSTACIGPGVQIRGASVVGDGAWLYRTVVRNGTVGRNARLWRSHVYESTIGADSRAVNAAVVGSAVESRCTLRDCRVEMSSVAAQTAIAPYARVRNCRIGAGSDIGTGLSNCDIATIIVAKHMPGEVAYVRAGALDIPLGDTNVSLYAPPMFGGGVRVLGDNDRPIYVECAFLGSNLEIEPGAYIGFGCFAQERLTSVEGLPPFTVSPGPGPSGDQIGAAASQFAHIVLSHFLEWTYKLNGPDKAPAVAKMITCQLTRGKDAVTWALGQRADGSWDNNSPFAQFKSLELYTDRQLQEGLKAYETQLADDRFGMEYADGELRFTGHGVWRITDGMARWVAQDNH
;
A
#
# COMPACT_ATOMS: atom_id res chain seq x y z
N MET A 1 33.61 -20.58 -31.70
CA MET A 1 34.03 -19.19 -31.45
C MET A 1 32.78 -18.34 -31.61
N ALA A 2 32.42 -17.50 -30.64
CA ALA A 2 31.28 -16.61 -30.79
C ALA A 2 31.61 -15.51 -31.80
N LYS A 3 30.62 -15.07 -32.59
CA LYS A 3 30.67 -13.77 -33.26
C LYS A 3 30.08 -12.74 -32.32
N GLU A 4 30.90 -11.80 -31.88
CA GLU A 4 30.41 -10.61 -31.18
C GLU A 4 29.69 -9.70 -32.18
N TYR A 5 28.49 -9.24 -31.80
CA TYR A 5 27.75 -8.22 -32.52
C TYR A 5 27.81 -6.93 -31.71
N LEU A 6 28.84 -6.12 -31.98
CA LEU A 6 28.96 -4.75 -31.50
C LEU A 6 28.10 -3.80 -32.37
N SER A 7 27.70 -2.65 -31.84
CA SER A 7 27.11 -1.59 -32.68
C SER A 7 28.19 -0.93 -33.56
N SER A 8 27.78 -0.11 -34.54
CA SER A 8 28.69 0.67 -35.40
C SER A 8 29.62 1.62 -34.63
N ASP A 9 29.29 1.93 -33.38
CA ASP A 9 29.86 3.04 -32.62
C ASP A 9 30.74 2.53 -31.46
N ALA A 10 31.24 1.30 -31.56
CA ALA A 10 31.93 0.58 -30.48
C ALA A 10 33.46 0.66 -30.60
N ASP A 11 34.11 1.39 -29.69
CA ASP A 11 35.58 1.45 -29.64
C ASP A 11 36.17 0.18 -29.01
N SER A 12 36.49 -0.78 -29.88
CA SER A 12 37.17 -2.04 -29.51
C SER A 12 38.54 -1.86 -28.84
N SER A 13 39.16 -0.67 -28.89
CA SER A 13 40.45 -0.41 -28.22
C SER A 13 40.33 -0.18 -26.71
N GLN A 14 39.11 -0.04 -26.19
CA GLN A 14 38.85 0.17 -24.75
C GLN A 14 38.97 -1.11 -23.91
N ILE A 15 38.96 -2.32 -24.50
CA ILE A 15 38.82 -3.58 -23.74
C ILE A 15 40.19 -4.10 -23.24
N ASP A 16 40.51 -3.82 -21.98
CA ASP A 16 41.76 -4.23 -21.31
C ASP A 16 41.78 -5.73 -20.89
N PRO A 17 42.95 -6.41 -20.78
CA PRO A 17 43.11 -7.88 -20.65
C PRO A 17 42.60 -8.57 -19.37
N SER A 18 41.64 -7.97 -18.68
CA SER A 18 41.10 -8.40 -17.41
C SER A 18 39.56 -8.61 -17.43
N ALA A 19 38.91 -8.43 -18.59
CA ALA A 19 37.47 -8.65 -18.81
C ALA A 19 37.14 -9.86 -19.69
N GLN A 20 36.02 -10.58 -19.45
CA GLN A 20 35.40 -11.45 -20.48
C GLN A 20 33.94 -11.93 -20.20
N ILE A 21 32.99 -11.14 -20.70
CA ILE A 21 31.56 -11.47 -20.90
C ILE A 21 31.33 -12.63 -21.88
N GLY A 22 30.33 -13.49 -21.62
CA GLY A 22 29.74 -14.38 -22.64
C GLY A 22 28.59 -15.32 -22.20
N GLY A 23 27.51 -15.39 -22.98
CA GLY A 23 26.51 -16.48 -22.98
C GLY A 23 25.01 -16.09 -22.99
N GLN A 24 24.45 -15.40 -23.98
CA GLN A 24 24.96 -15.13 -25.34
C GLN A 24 24.73 -13.66 -25.71
N THR A 25 25.83 -12.92 -25.74
CA THR A 25 25.90 -11.47 -25.62
C THR A 25 25.11 -10.71 -26.68
N LEU A 26 24.30 -9.76 -26.22
CA LEU A 26 23.98 -8.56 -26.98
C LEU A 26 24.00 -7.37 -26.01
N ILE A 27 24.89 -6.42 -26.28
CA ILE A 27 25.12 -5.22 -25.48
C ILE A 27 25.04 -4.05 -26.46
N ALA A 28 24.22 -3.07 -26.16
CA ALA A 28 23.96 -1.94 -27.05
C ALA A 28 24.04 -0.60 -26.28
N GLY A 29 23.89 0.50 -27.01
CA GLY A 29 25.07 1.18 -27.58
C GLY A 29 25.99 1.98 -26.65
N THR A 30 25.92 1.87 -25.33
CA THR A 30 26.89 2.53 -24.40
C THR A 30 28.19 1.72 -24.32
N ASN A 31 28.75 1.44 -25.50
CA ASN A 31 29.20 0.16 -26.09
C ASN A 31 30.14 -0.81 -25.32
N THR A 32 30.26 -0.68 -24.01
CA THR A 32 31.58 -0.76 -23.39
C THR A 32 31.69 -1.93 -22.42
N ARG A 33 32.72 -2.74 -22.68
CA ARG A 33 33.62 -3.29 -21.67
C ARG A 33 34.91 -2.47 -21.68
N ILE A 34 35.55 -2.25 -20.53
CA ILE A 34 37.01 -2.05 -20.44
C ILE A 34 37.55 -3.32 -19.73
N GLY A 35 38.75 -3.34 -19.14
CA GLY A 35 39.22 -4.34 -18.16
C GLY A 35 39.56 -3.64 -16.83
N PRO A 36 39.02 -4.11 -15.68
CA PRO A 36 38.99 -3.36 -14.44
C PRO A 36 38.60 -1.88 -14.45
N GLY A 37 37.65 -1.38 -15.27
CA GLY A 37 37.06 -1.72 -16.58
C GLY A 37 36.06 -2.85 -16.94
N ALA A 38 36.24 -4.13 -16.56
CA ALA A 38 35.43 -5.30 -16.95
C ALA A 38 33.93 -5.26 -16.54
N VAL A 39 33.18 -6.31 -16.86
CA VAL A 39 31.78 -6.16 -17.26
C VAL A 39 31.12 -7.55 -17.44
N ILE A 40 29.79 -7.66 -17.17
CA ILE A 40 28.71 -8.58 -17.66
C ILE A 40 28.97 -10.12 -17.71
N HIS A 41 27.97 -10.94 -17.32
CA HIS A 41 27.55 -12.15 -18.06
C HIS A 41 26.13 -12.68 -17.62
N ASP A 42 25.08 -12.72 -18.46
CA ASP A 42 24.98 -12.08 -19.77
C ASP A 42 23.54 -11.80 -20.26
N SER A 43 23.42 -10.67 -20.98
CA SER A 43 22.49 -10.36 -22.09
C SER A 43 20.97 -10.27 -21.81
N TYR A 44 20.22 -9.24 -22.28
CA TYR A 44 20.51 -8.05 -23.11
C TYR A 44 20.72 -6.78 -22.28
N ILE A 45 21.64 -5.90 -22.70
CA ILE A 45 22.12 -4.77 -21.89
C ILE A 45 22.34 -3.50 -22.71
N GLU A 46 21.60 -2.45 -22.40
CA GLU A 46 21.59 -1.16 -23.11
C GLU A 46 20.92 -0.17 -22.13
N ASN A 47 21.59 0.34 -21.11
CA ASN A 47 22.85 1.07 -21.25
C ASN A 47 23.99 0.62 -20.29
N ALA A 48 24.53 -0.57 -20.51
CA ALA A 48 25.92 -0.98 -20.24
C ALA A 48 26.55 -0.76 -18.83
N VAL A 49 27.86 -1.10 -18.74
CA VAL A 49 28.53 -1.70 -17.59
C VAL A 49 30.05 -1.23 -17.48
N ILE A 50 30.83 -1.45 -16.38
CA ILE A 50 32.10 -0.82 -15.89
C ILE A 50 32.80 -1.74 -14.84
N GLU A 51 34.14 -1.69 -14.66
CA GLU A 51 34.87 -2.04 -13.41
C GLU A 51 35.79 -0.88 -12.94
N GLN A 52 36.49 -0.90 -11.78
CA GLN A 52 36.47 -1.88 -10.67
C GLN A 52 35.92 -1.27 -9.37
N GLY A 53 34.62 -0.99 -9.26
CA GLY A 53 33.62 -0.94 -10.34
C GLY A 53 32.81 -2.20 -10.74
N ALA A 54 33.21 -3.45 -10.43
CA ALA A 54 32.76 -4.82 -10.87
C ALA A 54 31.49 -5.17 -11.75
N ARG A 55 30.78 -4.24 -12.42
CA ARG A 55 29.28 -4.20 -12.65
C ARG A 55 28.63 -5.49 -13.21
N ILE A 56 27.50 -5.94 -12.59
CA ILE A 56 26.40 -6.90 -13.00
C ILE A 56 25.81 -7.76 -11.82
N THR A 57 25.14 -8.95 -11.85
CA THR A 57 24.88 -10.13 -12.76
C THR A 57 23.41 -10.61 -12.60
N ASP A 58 22.62 -10.96 -13.63
CA ASP A 58 22.66 -10.43 -15.01
C ASP A 58 21.31 -10.48 -15.82
N SER A 59 20.99 -9.32 -16.43
CA SER A 59 20.06 -9.01 -17.55
C SER A 59 18.54 -9.26 -17.42
N VAL A 60 17.66 -8.40 -17.97
CA VAL A 60 17.85 -7.35 -19.00
C VAL A 60 17.94 -5.92 -18.45
N VAL A 61 18.84 -5.11 -19.01
CA VAL A 61 19.28 -3.77 -18.53
C VAL A 61 18.93 -2.64 -19.54
N ILE A 62 17.65 -2.29 -19.77
CA ILE A 62 17.18 -1.16 -20.66
C ILE A 62 16.09 -0.25 -20.04
N ALA A 63 15.94 1.08 -20.22
CA ALA A 63 16.25 2.04 -21.31
C ALA A 63 15.39 1.94 -22.59
N ASP A 64 15.40 2.90 -23.53
CA ASP A 64 15.62 4.36 -23.48
C ASP A 64 14.61 5.00 -24.48
N MET A 65 13.90 6.11 -24.25
CA MET A 65 13.36 6.69 -23.02
C MET A 65 12.06 7.45 -23.37
N GLU A 66 11.16 7.66 -22.40
CA GLU A 66 10.37 8.89 -22.29
C GLU A 66 10.13 9.20 -20.80
N PRO A 67 10.10 10.48 -20.38
CA PRO A 67 10.86 10.85 -19.17
C PRO A 67 10.07 11.46 -18.00
N LEU A 68 10.71 11.43 -16.82
CA LEU A 68 10.75 12.47 -15.78
C LEU A 68 9.42 12.96 -15.16
N VAL A 69 9.17 12.61 -13.90
CA VAL A 69 8.21 13.34 -13.05
C VAL A 69 8.91 14.56 -12.43
N ARG A 70 8.60 15.76 -12.91
CA ARG A 70 9.00 17.02 -12.27
C ARG A 70 7.87 18.04 -12.27
N GLU A 71 7.50 18.50 -11.08
CA GLU A 71 7.08 19.89 -10.86
C GLU A 71 7.40 20.26 -9.40
N ARG A 72 8.26 21.27 -9.21
CA ARG A 72 8.75 21.70 -7.88
C ARG A 72 7.89 22.82 -7.30
N LYS A 73 7.79 22.90 -5.97
CA LYS A 73 7.56 24.17 -5.26
C LYS A 73 8.30 24.17 -3.93
N ASN A 74 9.25 25.09 -3.79
CA ASN A 74 10.17 25.22 -2.66
C ASN A 74 9.46 25.39 -1.29
N ASP A 75 9.01 24.30 -0.67
CA ASP A 75 8.53 24.26 0.71
C ASP A 75 8.99 22.97 1.45
N PHE A 76 8.44 22.70 2.63
CA PHE A 76 8.77 21.53 3.46
C PHE A 76 8.53 20.18 2.75
N THR A 77 7.79 20.16 1.64
CA THR A 77 7.47 18.99 0.82
C THR A 77 8.40 18.76 -0.38
N ASP A 78 9.31 19.68 -0.72
CA ASP A 78 10.26 19.49 -1.83
C ASP A 78 11.39 18.47 -1.50
N ARG A 79 11.26 17.69 -0.40
CA ARG A 79 12.16 16.60 0.02
C ARG A 79 11.96 15.28 -0.76
N TRP A 80 10.97 15.19 -1.65
CA TRP A 80 10.45 13.92 -2.22
C TRP A 80 10.58 13.83 -3.75
N CYS A 81 11.81 13.89 -4.29
CA CYS A 81 12.08 13.78 -5.73
C CYS A 81 13.35 12.96 -6.04
N ILE A 82 13.30 12.15 -7.10
CA ILE A 82 14.29 11.11 -7.47
C ILE A 82 14.49 11.11 -8.99
N ASP A 83 15.70 10.78 -9.45
CA ASP A 83 15.98 10.37 -10.82
C ASP A 83 17.15 9.37 -10.85
N GLY A 84 17.13 8.42 -11.78
CA GLY A 84 18.23 7.49 -12.08
C GLY A 84 17.90 6.59 -13.27
N GLY A 85 18.93 6.06 -13.93
CA GLY A 85 18.78 5.30 -15.19
C GLY A 85 20.13 5.11 -15.90
N PRO A 86 20.14 4.53 -17.12
CA PRO A 86 19.92 3.11 -17.41
C PRO A 86 21.22 2.23 -17.34
N THR A 87 22.12 2.51 -16.37
CA THR A 87 23.58 2.28 -16.42
C THR A 87 24.23 2.05 -15.02
N VAL A 88 25.03 0.98 -14.81
CA VAL A 88 24.81 0.07 -13.64
C VAL A 88 26.00 -0.21 -12.62
N VAL A 89 26.66 0.80 -11.98
CA VAL A 89 28.03 0.92 -11.25
C VAL A 89 28.44 0.04 -10.01
N ARG A 90 29.42 -0.92 -10.08
CA ARG A 90 29.96 -1.75 -8.96
C ARG A 90 31.26 -1.18 -8.31
N GLU A 91 32.05 -2.01 -7.58
CA GLU A 91 32.86 -1.73 -6.36
C GLU A 91 33.21 -0.28 -6.04
N GLY A 92 32.48 0.34 -5.12
CA GLY A 92 31.11 0.72 -5.43
C GLY A 92 30.08 -0.36 -5.83
N ALA A 93 30.04 -1.58 -5.28
CA ALA A 93 29.35 -2.80 -5.77
C ALA A 93 27.79 -2.81 -5.92
N LEU A 94 27.28 -2.76 -7.17
CA LEU A 94 25.96 -3.25 -7.56
C LEU A 94 25.77 -4.75 -7.38
N VAL A 95 24.54 -5.13 -7.16
CA VAL A 95 24.00 -6.38 -7.68
C VAL A 95 22.86 -6.00 -8.61
N ASP A 96 22.88 -6.49 -9.86
CA ASP A 96 21.90 -6.06 -10.87
C ASP A 96 21.63 -7.02 -12.06
N GLN A 97 20.34 -7.00 -12.38
CA GLN A 97 19.46 -7.52 -13.44
C GLN A 97 19.33 -9.03 -13.51
N CYS A 98 18.19 -9.63 -13.85
CA CYS A 98 16.86 -9.54 -13.21
C CYS A 98 15.70 -8.95 -14.01
N SER A 99 15.81 -7.77 -14.66
CA SER A 99 14.69 -6.80 -14.85
C SER A 99 14.62 -5.84 -13.66
N ILE A 100 14.92 -4.56 -13.92
CA ILE A 100 15.24 -3.51 -12.91
C ILE A 100 14.88 -2.10 -13.44
N ARG A 101 14.15 -2.03 -14.56
CA ARG A 101 14.06 -0.93 -15.55
C ARG A 101 14.67 0.47 -15.22
N ASN A 102 16.00 0.64 -15.11
CA ASN A 102 17.09 -0.36 -15.17
C ASN A 102 18.41 0.15 -14.57
N THR A 103 18.41 0.72 -13.37
CA THR A 103 19.67 1.23 -12.76
C THR A 103 19.63 1.43 -11.28
N THR A 104 20.76 1.19 -10.62
CA THR A 104 21.57 2.12 -9.76
C THR A 104 22.48 1.24 -8.91
N ILE A 105 23.03 1.60 -7.75
CA ILE A 105 24.40 2.08 -7.47
C ILE A 105 25.03 1.04 -6.48
N GLY A 106 26.20 1.24 -5.88
CA GLY A 106 26.89 0.23 -5.07
C GLY A 106 28.08 0.74 -4.25
N ALA A 107 28.64 -0.13 -3.36
CA ALA A 107 29.70 -0.03 -2.32
C ALA A 107 30.31 1.34 -1.95
N GLY A 108 29.55 2.23 -1.30
CA GLY A 108 28.15 2.57 -1.61
C GLY A 108 27.01 1.50 -1.50
N SER A 109 27.08 0.39 -0.74
CA SER A 109 26.61 -0.93 -1.24
C SER A 109 25.13 -1.27 -1.20
N THR A 110 24.65 -1.64 -2.38
CA THR A 110 23.36 -1.20 -2.87
C THR A 110 23.00 -2.41 -3.74
N CYS A 111 22.42 -3.38 -3.01
CA CYS A 111 21.95 -4.70 -3.44
C CYS A 111 20.42 -4.72 -3.41
N ILE A 112 19.83 -4.71 -4.60
CA ILE A 112 18.59 -3.99 -4.93
C ILE A 112 18.23 -4.56 -6.28
N ARG A 113 16.94 -4.78 -6.56
CA ARG A 113 16.44 -5.01 -7.92
C ARG A 113 16.99 -6.34 -8.52
N CYS A 114 16.23 -7.41 -8.75
CA CYS A 114 14.92 -7.81 -8.24
C CYS A 114 13.67 -7.06 -8.73
N ALA A 115 13.77 -6.20 -9.76
CA ALA A 115 12.80 -5.15 -10.16
C ALA A 115 12.45 -4.22 -8.99
N LEU A 116 12.49 -2.88 -9.09
CA LEU A 116 12.18 -1.95 -7.98
C LEU A 116 11.81 -0.51 -8.33
N SER A 117 10.77 -0.34 -9.13
CA SER A 117 10.52 0.86 -9.94
C SER A 117 11.17 2.20 -9.57
N GLU A 118 12.40 2.47 -10.04
CA GLU A 118 13.44 1.47 -10.45
C GLU A 118 14.86 1.84 -9.92
N CYS A 119 15.11 3.02 -9.29
CA CYS A 119 16.46 3.65 -9.20
C CYS A 119 16.84 4.40 -7.89
N THR A 120 18.05 4.18 -7.29
CA THR A 120 18.37 4.13 -5.82
C THR A 120 19.83 3.86 -5.30
N VAL A 121 20.25 4.41 -4.13
CA VAL A 121 21.68 4.59 -3.67
C VAL A 121 21.96 4.15 -2.21
N GLY A 122 23.22 3.93 -1.79
CA GLY A 122 23.63 3.60 -0.40
C GLY A 122 25.11 3.85 -0.07
N GLU A 123 25.61 3.28 1.03
CA GLU A 123 27.00 3.20 1.53
C GLU A 123 27.52 1.87 2.15
N TYR A 124 27.10 1.28 3.28
CA TYR A 124 25.80 1.23 3.94
C TYR A 124 24.67 0.93 2.95
N ASN A 125 24.58 -0.25 2.36
CA ASN A 125 23.85 -1.40 2.91
C ASN A 125 22.57 -0.99 3.68
N TYR A 126 21.44 -0.62 3.06
CA TYR A 126 21.04 -0.61 1.63
C TYR A 126 21.06 -1.94 0.87
N TYR A 127 20.61 -2.96 1.59
CA TYR A 127 19.70 -3.90 0.95
C TYR A 127 18.36 -3.20 0.87
N ARG A 128 18.07 -2.64 -0.28
CA ARG A 128 16.76 -2.13 -0.60
C ARG A 128 16.11 -3.21 -1.45
N GLU A 129 15.07 -3.91 -0.97
CA GLU A 129 13.94 -4.46 -1.79
C GLU A 129 14.31 -5.39 -3.03
N VAL A 130 13.57 -6.37 -3.56
CA VAL A 130 12.26 -7.00 -3.33
C VAL A 130 10.97 -6.36 -3.94
N PHE A 131 10.95 -5.83 -5.18
CA PHE A 131 9.92 -4.91 -5.75
C PHE A 131 9.70 -3.57 -5.00
N ALA A 132 9.48 -2.44 -5.70
CA ALA A 132 9.37 -1.08 -5.09
C ALA A 132 9.24 0.11 -6.07
N GLU A 133 8.03 0.39 -6.55
CA GLU A 133 7.78 1.50 -7.47
C GLU A 133 7.77 2.85 -6.73
N TRP A 134 8.94 3.55 -6.59
CA TRP A 134 9.19 5.00 -6.29
C TRP A 134 10.47 5.37 -5.43
N ALA A 135 11.41 4.49 -5.03
CA ALA A 135 12.32 4.71 -3.86
C ALA A 135 13.69 5.48 -3.99
N PHE A 136 14.39 5.72 -2.85
CA PHE A 136 15.80 6.18 -2.57
C PHE A 136 16.09 6.04 -1.02
N SER A 137 17.20 6.44 -0.36
CA SER A 137 18.65 6.14 -0.55
C SER A 137 19.49 6.01 0.77
N ALA A 138 20.18 7.06 1.27
CA ALA A 138 21.34 6.91 2.18
C ALA A 138 21.50 8.05 3.24
N HIS A 139 22.28 7.88 4.32
CA HIS A 139 23.11 6.73 4.75
C HIS A 139 22.90 6.31 6.22
N ALA A 140 23.46 5.17 6.62
CA ALA A 140 23.15 4.50 7.89
C ALA A 140 23.47 2.99 7.78
N VAL A 141 22.63 2.16 7.16
CA VAL A 141 21.21 2.28 6.81
C VAL A 141 20.64 0.86 7.08
N THR A 142 19.79 0.27 6.25
CA THR A 142 18.32 0.37 6.15
C THR A 142 17.96 -0.79 5.26
N VAL A 143 17.05 -1.65 5.74
CA VAL A 143 16.65 -2.86 5.01
C VAL A 143 15.24 -3.26 5.40
N GLU A 144 14.33 -3.25 4.43
CA GLU A 144 13.01 -3.80 4.59
C GLU A 144 12.77 -5.09 3.79
N GLY A 145 11.61 -5.70 4.02
CA GLY A 145 11.30 -7.09 3.73
C GLY A 145 10.08 -7.47 4.57
N PRO A 146 9.07 -8.22 4.10
CA PRO A 146 8.67 -8.45 2.72
C PRO A 146 8.21 -7.17 1.97
N ALA A 147 9.06 -6.12 1.91
CA ALA A 147 9.16 -5.22 0.76
C ALA A 147 8.78 -5.92 -0.56
N GLU A 148 8.14 -5.38 -1.59
CA GLU A 148 7.46 -4.12 -1.97
C GLU A 148 7.65 -2.82 -1.18
N PHE A 149 8.15 -1.77 -1.83
CA PHE A 149 8.19 -0.37 -1.33
C PHE A 149 7.75 0.64 -2.39
N SER A 150 6.47 0.99 -2.42
CA SER A 150 5.92 1.83 -3.49
C SER A 150 5.41 3.21 -2.99
N ASN A 151 6.04 3.76 -1.94
CA ASN A 151 5.87 5.13 -1.39
C ASN A 151 7.11 5.63 -0.54
N PRO A 152 8.33 5.83 -1.10
CA PRO A 152 9.57 5.75 -0.30
C PRO A 152 10.62 6.88 -0.46
N TRP A 153 11.35 7.20 0.63
CA TRP A 153 12.76 7.66 0.64
C TRP A 153 13.32 7.49 2.06
N ILE A 154 14.44 6.80 2.24
CA ILE A 154 15.09 6.56 3.56
C ILE A 154 16.62 6.68 3.39
N GLY A 155 17.43 7.22 4.30
CA GLY A 155 17.16 7.87 5.60
C GLY A 155 18.50 8.12 6.33
N HIS A 156 18.44 8.37 7.64
CA HIS A 156 19.62 8.53 8.51
C HIS A 156 19.25 8.14 9.94
N HIS A 157 20.15 7.79 10.86
CA HIS A 157 21.10 6.68 10.71
C HIS A 157 20.35 5.34 10.91
N ALA A 158 19.32 5.10 10.09
CA ALA A 158 18.32 4.06 10.32
C ALA A 158 18.86 2.63 10.16
N ARG A 159 18.17 1.63 10.69
CA ARG A 159 18.35 0.21 10.32
C ARG A 159 17.05 -0.54 10.66
N ILE A 160 16.47 -1.24 9.68
CA ILE A 160 15.04 -1.63 9.73
C ILE A 160 14.89 -3.16 9.76
N ASP A 161 13.75 -3.62 10.29
CA ASP A 161 13.52 -5.00 10.71
C ASP A 161 12.13 -5.60 10.35
N ARG A 162 11.58 -5.21 9.19
CA ARG A 162 10.77 -6.09 8.28
C ARG A 162 9.26 -6.33 8.60
N CYS A 163 8.24 -5.56 8.15
CA CYS A 163 8.02 -4.49 7.16
C CYS A 163 7.71 -4.85 5.66
N ALA A 164 6.43 -5.06 5.29
CA ALA A 164 5.94 -5.37 3.92
C ALA A 164 4.94 -4.35 3.31
N CYS A 165 5.38 -3.56 2.32
CA CYS A 165 4.68 -2.40 1.73
C CYS A 165 4.49 -1.20 2.66
N PHE A 166 5.57 -0.42 2.79
CA PHE A 166 5.59 0.84 3.53
C PHE A 166 5.25 2.08 2.68
N GLY A 167 4.99 3.21 3.34
CA GLY A 167 4.51 4.42 2.70
C GLY A 167 4.33 5.63 3.61
N GLY A 168 5.39 5.96 4.35
CA GLY A 168 5.40 7.01 5.35
C GLY A 168 6.70 7.79 5.41
N ILE A 169 6.71 8.86 6.22
CA ILE A 169 7.90 9.64 6.54
C ILE A 169 8.57 9.04 7.77
N LEU A 170 9.81 8.59 7.64
CA LEU A 170 10.66 8.33 8.81
C LEU A 170 11.26 9.65 9.28
N SER A 171 11.20 9.92 10.59
CA SER A 171 11.78 11.09 11.23
C SER A 171 12.79 10.68 12.30
N ASN A 172 13.84 11.48 12.46
CA ASN A 172 14.81 11.36 13.56
C ASN A 172 14.55 12.36 14.67
N ASP A 173 13.73 13.38 14.39
CA ASP A 173 13.43 14.50 15.27
C ASP A 173 12.67 14.03 16.51
N PHE A 174 13.40 13.84 17.60
CA PHE A 174 12.82 13.71 18.92
C PHE A 174 12.46 15.12 19.43
N TYR A 175 11.19 15.50 19.28
CA TYR A 175 10.70 16.79 19.78
C TYR A 175 10.46 16.75 21.30
N VAL A 176 11.21 17.56 22.04
CA VAL A 176 10.93 17.88 23.44
C VAL A 176 9.86 18.97 23.47
N LEU A 177 8.70 18.64 24.03
CA LEU A 177 7.51 19.49 24.02
C LEU A 177 7.24 20.08 25.41
N GLU A 178 6.93 21.38 25.43
CA GLU A 178 6.43 22.07 26.62
C GLU A 178 5.17 22.88 26.26
N THR A 179 4.38 23.27 27.27
CA THR A 179 3.23 24.15 27.10
C THR A 179 3.55 25.56 27.59
N ASP A 180 3.67 26.50 26.66
CA ASP A 180 3.81 27.92 26.92
C ASP A 180 2.43 28.59 27.10
N SER A 181 2.32 29.50 28.08
CA SER A 181 1.06 30.14 28.45
C SER A 181 0.51 31.15 27.42
N ALA A 182 1.31 31.57 26.43
CA ALA A 182 0.92 32.51 25.39
C ALA A 182 0.87 31.89 23.98
N ARG A 183 1.57 30.77 23.75
CA ARG A 183 1.72 30.10 22.44
C ARG A 183 1.14 28.68 22.39
N GLY A 184 0.68 28.14 23.52
CA GLY A 184 0.18 26.78 23.64
C GLY A 184 1.32 25.76 23.65
N LEU A 185 1.11 24.60 23.02
CA LEU A 185 2.19 23.63 22.81
C LEU A 185 3.35 24.28 22.02
N VAL A 186 4.60 24.00 22.38
CA VAL A 186 5.78 24.44 21.62
C VAL A 186 6.84 23.35 21.58
N VAL A 187 7.56 23.25 20.46
CA VAL A 187 8.81 22.49 20.38
C VAL A 187 9.93 23.32 21.01
N LYS A 188 10.52 22.83 22.11
CA LYS A 188 11.56 23.53 22.87
C LYS A 188 12.97 23.16 22.42
N GLU A 189 13.17 21.88 22.15
CA GLU A 189 14.44 21.24 21.80
C GLU A 189 14.10 20.11 20.83
N THR A 190 14.91 19.96 19.77
CA THR A 190 14.85 18.81 18.88
C THR A 190 16.16 18.05 19.05
N ILE A 191 16.07 16.80 19.49
CA ILE A 191 17.23 15.90 19.60
C ILE A 191 17.22 15.01 18.34
N ASP A 192 18.33 14.97 17.61
CA ASP A 192 18.54 14.03 16.51
C ASP A 192 18.90 12.65 17.10
N LEU A 193 18.10 11.63 16.79
CA LEU A 193 18.29 10.26 17.27
C LEU A 193 18.40 9.27 16.10
N PRO A 194 19.22 8.21 16.23
CA PRO A 194 19.25 7.12 15.28
C PRO A 194 17.88 6.42 15.23
N HIS A 195 17.35 6.21 14.01
CA HIS A 195 16.03 5.61 13.81
C HIS A 195 16.06 4.10 14.09
N ALA A 196 15.69 3.72 15.32
CA ALA A 196 15.77 2.39 15.91
C ALA A 196 14.40 1.69 16.06
N SER A 197 13.38 2.20 15.37
CA SER A 197 12.01 1.68 15.32
C SER A 197 11.91 0.25 14.77
N ARG A 198 10.88 -0.50 15.17
CA ARG A 198 10.66 -1.90 14.77
C ARG A 198 9.26 -2.13 14.19
N TYR A 199 9.14 -3.08 13.26
CA TYR A 199 7.97 -3.28 12.41
C TYR A 199 7.64 -4.77 12.28
N GLY A 200 6.34 -5.12 12.24
CA GLY A 200 5.88 -6.49 12.00
C GLY A 200 5.77 -6.87 10.52
N LEU A 201 5.53 -8.16 10.26
CA LEU A 201 5.66 -8.76 8.92
C LEU A 201 4.68 -8.27 7.84
N ASN A 202 3.55 -7.66 8.20
CA ASN A 202 2.54 -7.14 7.26
C ASN A 202 2.02 -5.75 7.72
N VAL A 203 2.89 -4.74 7.71
CA VAL A 203 2.52 -3.34 7.96
C VAL A 203 2.24 -2.65 6.63
N ILE A 204 1.04 -2.09 6.46
CA ILE A 204 0.62 -1.44 5.20
C ILE A 204 0.26 0.02 5.44
N ASP A 205 1.10 0.92 4.96
CA ASP A 205 0.81 2.36 4.95
C ASP A 205 -0.03 2.73 3.72
N SER A 206 -1.10 3.51 3.91
CA SER A 206 -2.02 3.87 2.84
C SER A 206 -2.14 5.39 2.67
N LEU A 207 -1.57 5.91 1.58
CA LEU A 207 -1.80 7.28 1.11
C LEU A 207 -3.17 7.45 0.45
N ASN A 208 -3.74 6.35 -0.06
CA ASN A 208 -4.81 6.34 -1.07
C ASN A 208 -6.22 6.24 -0.47
N SER A 209 -6.45 6.63 0.78
CA SER A 209 -7.75 6.47 1.45
C SER A 209 -8.81 7.53 1.03
N GLY A 210 -8.98 7.72 -0.28
CA GLY A 210 -10.04 8.49 -0.95
C GLY A 210 -10.30 9.91 -0.44
N ARG A 211 -9.30 10.57 0.16
CA ARG A 211 -9.42 11.94 0.67
C ARG A 211 -9.54 12.92 -0.48
N ILE A 212 -10.43 13.91 -0.33
CA ILE A 212 -10.58 14.97 -1.33
C ILE A 212 -9.75 16.19 -0.93
N ARG A 213 -9.13 16.87 -1.91
CA ARG A 213 -8.47 18.18 -1.74
C ARG A 213 -9.46 19.21 -1.17
N PRO A 214 -9.06 20.09 -0.23
CA PRO A 214 -9.90 21.22 0.15
C PRO A 214 -10.29 22.06 -1.07
N LEU A 215 -11.58 22.41 -1.18
CA LEU A 215 -12.13 23.23 -2.26
C LEU A 215 -12.88 24.42 -1.65
N GLU A 216 -12.40 25.64 -1.89
CA GLU A 216 -12.91 26.88 -1.29
C GLU A 216 -14.40 27.14 -1.57
N HIS A 217 -14.94 26.57 -2.64
CA HIS A 217 -16.33 26.73 -3.06
C HIS A 217 -17.11 25.41 -3.05
N GLY A 218 -16.52 24.35 -2.49
CA GLY A 218 -17.03 22.97 -2.52
C GLY A 218 -16.96 22.32 -3.91
N LEU A 219 -17.27 21.03 -3.95
CA LEU A 219 -17.28 20.24 -5.19
C LEU A 219 -18.63 20.38 -5.91
N LYS A 220 -18.57 20.81 -7.19
CA LYS A 220 -19.75 21.00 -8.08
C LYS A 220 -19.68 20.19 -9.38
N THR A 221 -18.50 19.73 -9.78
CA THR A 221 -18.30 18.91 -10.99
C THR A 221 -17.03 18.06 -10.84
N LEU A 222 -17.00 16.89 -11.49
CA LEU A 222 -15.80 16.07 -11.65
C LEU A 222 -14.91 16.53 -12.83
N GLY A 223 -15.27 17.66 -13.45
CA GLY A 223 -14.59 18.19 -14.63
C GLY A 223 -14.82 17.34 -15.88
N ARG A 224 -14.02 17.62 -16.91
CA ARG A 224 -14.08 16.96 -18.21
C ARG A 224 -13.48 15.56 -18.21
N HIS A 225 -13.98 14.70 -19.09
CA HIS A 225 -13.52 13.31 -19.24
C HIS A 225 -12.01 13.21 -19.52
N ASP A 226 -11.49 14.09 -20.38
CA ASP A 226 -10.10 14.10 -20.89
C ASP A 226 -8.99 14.39 -19.85
N THR A 227 -9.30 15.01 -18.71
CA THR A 227 -8.30 15.36 -17.68
C THR A 227 -7.65 14.11 -17.04
N PRO A 228 -6.34 13.80 -17.25
CA PRO A 228 -5.81 12.45 -16.97
C PRO A 228 -5.38 12.16 -15.52
N ARG A 229 -5.53 13.11 -14.59
CA ARG A 229 -5.15 12.95 -13.18
C ARG A 229 -6.38 13.14 -12.31
N GLY A 230 -6.62 12.22 -11.37
CA GLY A 230 -7.77 12.26 -10.45
C GLY A 230 -7.81 13.62 -9.73
N SER A 231 -8.85 14.39 -10.05
CA SER A 231 -8.97 15.80 -9.69
C SER A 231 -9.21 16.00 -8.20
N LEU A 232 -9.92 15.04 -7.59
CA LEU A 232 -10.35 15.09 -6.21
C LEU A 232 -9.25 14.63 -5.25
N SER A 233 -8.51 13.58 -5.60
CA SER A 233 -7.64 12.87 -4.66
C SER A 233 -6.52 13.75 -4.10
N CYS A 234 -6.39 13.78 -2.77
CA CYS A 234 -5.23 14.30 -2.06
C CYS A 234 -4.42 13.15 -1.42
N TYR A 235 -3.11 13.26 -1.51
CA TYR A 235 -2.15 12.27 -1.01
C TYR A 235 -1.36 12.91 0.13
N GLN A 236 -1.33 12.28 1.30
CA GLN A 236 -0.47 12.71 2.41
C GLN A 236 0.09 11.53 3.18
N SER A 237 1.40 11.54 3.36
CA SER A 237 2.17 10.53 4.08
C SER A 237 1.77 10.38 5.54
N THR A 238 1.92 9.16 6.07
CA THR A 238 2.06 8.91 7.51
C THR A 238 3.43 9.46 8.00
N MET A 239 3.69 9.42 9.30
CA MET A 239 4.99 9.76 9.89
C MET A 239 5.30 8.88 11.12
N HIS A 240 6.56 8.53 11.29
CA HIS A 240 7.05 7.63 12.34
C HIS A 240 8.32 8.23 12.95
N GLY A 241 8.37 8.34 14.29
CA GLY A 241 9.52 8.88 15.02
C GLY A 241 10.65 7.87 15.21
N PRO A 242 11.82 8.28 15.74
CA PRO A 242 13.04 7.45 15.81
C PRO A 242 12.97 6.19 16.69
N CYS A 243 11.91 6.00 17.50
CA CYS A 243 11.88 4.97 18.54
C CYS A 243 10.49 4.34 18.73
N CYS A 244 9.76 3.99 17.68
CA CYS A 244 8.40 3.43 17.77
C CYS A 244 8.30 1.95 17.36
N TRP A 245 7.17 1.32 17.71
CA TRP A 245 6.83 -0.06 17.32
C TRP A 245 5.55 -0.10 16.51
N ILE A 246 5.54 -0.81 15.38
CA ILE A 246 4.34 -1.09 14.58
C ILE A 246 4.12 -2.61 14.51
N ALA A 247 2.98 -3.11 14.98
CA ALA A 247 2.71 -4.55 15.06
C ALA A 247 2.39 -5.19 13.69
N GLY A 248 2.45 -6.53 13.60
CA GLY A 248 2.06 -7.27 12.40
C GLY A 248 0.57 -7.10 12.04
N TRP A 249 0.26 -7.16 10.74
CA TRP A 249 -1.08 -6.94 10.15
C TRP A 249 -1.68 -5.53 10.38
N THR A 250 -0.89 -4.57 10.87
CA THR A 250 -1.32 -3.17 11.02
C THR A 250 -1.51 -2.47 9.68
N LYS A 251 -2.67 -1.83 9.47
CA LYS A 251 -2.82 -0.78 8.44
C LYS A 251 -2.61 0.60 9.05
N VAL A 252 -1.77 1.44 8.46
CA VAL A 252 -1.58 2.84 8.87
C VAL A 252 -2.16 3.77 7.80
N VAL A 253 -2.95 4.77 8.18
CA VAL A 253 -3.72 5.59 7.24
C VAL A 253 -3.41 7.08 7.41
N GLY A 254 -3.05 7.77 6.32
CA GLY A 254 -2.83 9.22 6.32
C GLY A 254 -4.13 10.01 6.53
N LYS A 255 -4.17 10.91 7.53
CA LYS A 255 -5.43 11.55 7.97
C LYS A 255 -5.44 13.10 8.04
N SER A 256 -4.35 13.79 7.68
CA SER A 256 -4.39 15.25 7.48
C SER A 256 -4.72 15.63 6.03
N GLY A 257 -5.09 16.90 5.81
CA GLY A 257 -5.44 17.47 4.51
C GLY A 257 -4.70 18.78 4.18
N ALA A 258 -3.83 19.26 5.08
CA ALA A 258 -3.04 20.47 4.93
C ALA A 258 -1.56 20.17 5.19
N HIS A 259 -0.65 20.93 4.58
CA HIS A 259 0.80 20.73 4.78
C HIS A 259 1.27 21.49 6.02
N SER A 260 2.04 20.84 6.89
CA SER A 260 2.60 21.44 8.10
C SER A 260 3.88 22.23 7.76
N PRO A 261 3.93 23.57 7.88
CA PRO A 261 5.08 24.36 7.46
C PRO A 261 6.25 24.39 8.47
N ALA A 262 6.05 23.89 9.69
CA ALA A 262 7.04 23.90 10.77
C ALA A 262 6.77 22.76 11.78
N PRO A 263 7.77 22.33 12.58
CA PRO A 263 7.60 21.32 13.64
C PRO A 263 6.47 21.65 14.62
N ASP A 264 6.35 22.93 15.00
CA ASP A 264 5.30 23.45 15.87
C ASP A 264 3.89 23.21 15.31
N ALA A 265 3.71 23.33 13.99
CA ALA A 265 2.45 23.04 13.31
C ALA A 265 2.22 21.53 13.11
N LEU A 266 3.29 20.76 12.92
CA LEU A 266 3.25 19.30 12.81
C LEU A 266 2.76 18.65 14.13
N VAL A 267 3.29 19.07 15.28
CA VAL A 267 2.90 18.48 16.58
C VAL A 267 1.52 18.94 17.08
N LYS A 268 1.00 20.04 16.51
CA LYS A 268 -0.36 20.57 16.74
C LYS A 268 -1.42 19.94 15.83
N ASP A 269 -1.03 19.39 14.67
CA ASP A 269 -1.96 18.72 13.76
C ASP A 269 -2.41 17.35 14.32
N THR A 270 -3.46 17.38 15.13
CA THR A 270 -4.04 16.18 15.75
C THR A 270 -4.69 15.21 14.76
N LEU A 271 -4.75 15.56 13.46
CA LEU A 271 -5.19 14.69 12.37
C LEU A 271 -4.03 14.13 11.55
N ARG A 272 -2.81 14.66 11.67
CA ARG A 272 -1.62 14.04 11.10
C ARG A 272 -1.39 12.69 11.75
N THR A 273 -1.20 11.65 10.94
CA THR A 273 -0.84 10.32 11.44
C THR A 273 0.65 10.30 11.75
N TYR A 274 0.99 10.59 13.00
CA TYR A 274 2.37 10.60 13.52
C TYR A 274 2.47 9.63 14.71
N VAL A 275 3.23 8.56 14.55
CA VAL A 275 3.60 7.62 15.62
C VAL A 275 4.86 8.15 16.32
N MET A 276 4.70 8.73 17.51
CA MET A 276 5.77 9.42 18.23
C MET A 276 6.73 8.44 18.96
N PRO A 277 7.91 8.91 19.41
CA PRO A 277 8.89 8.07 20.13
C PRO A 277 8.28 7.32 21.32
N PHE A 278 8.66 6.05 21.48
CA PHE A 278 8.14 5.10 22.45
C PHE A 278 6.64 4.75 22.33
N ALA A 279 5.95 5.12 21.25
CA ALA A 279 4.59 4.65 20.98
C ALA A 279 4.58 3.25 20.30
N LEU A 280 3.52 2.48 20.57
CA LEU A 280 3.19 1.21 19.95
C LEU A 280 1.88 1.33 19.18
N ALA A 281 1.88 0.96 17.90
CA ALA A 281 0.74 1.11 17.01
C ALA A 281 0.22 -0.24 16.46
N GLY A 282 -1.11 -0.40 16.44
CA GLY A 282 -1.79 -1.49 15.75
C GLY A 282 -1.70 -2.88 16.39
N MET A 283 -1.46 -2.98 17.70
CA MET A 283 -1.31 -4.27 18.40
C MET A 283 -2.50 -5.19 18.11
N ARG A 284 -2.26 -6.44 17.67
CA ARG A 284 -3.26 -7.40 17.15
C ARG A 284 -3.86 -7.07 15.76
N GLY A 285 -3.18 -6.26 14.95
CA GLY A 285 -3.58 -5.96 13.56
C GLY A 285 -4.54 -4.78 13.38
N SER A 286 -4.84 -4.02 14.45
CA SER A 286 -5.80 -2.92 14.38
C SER A 286 -5.33 -1.74 13.49
N SER A 287 -6.28 -1.03 12.86
CA SER A 287 -5.99 0.07 11.93
C SER A 287 -5.69 1.42 12.61
N VAL A 288 -4.52 1.98 12.31
CA VAL A 288 -3.94 3.18 12.93
C VAL A 288 -4.18 4.43 12.09
N MET A 289 -4.64 5.52 12.72
CA MET A 289 -4.83 6.83 12.06
C MET A 289 -4.75 7.98 13.08
N ALA A 290 -4.18 9.11 12.68
CA ALA A 290 -3.87 10.29 13.52
C ALA A 290 -2.73 10.08 14.56
N GLN A 291 -2.49 11.08 15.41
CA GLN A 291 -1.31 11.20 16.28
C GLN A 291 -1.37 10.27 17.50
N ALA A 292 -0.33 9.45 17.69
CA ALA A 292 -0.05 8.67 18.89
C ALA A 292 0.95 9.44 19.78
N MET A 293 0.70 9.51 21.09
CA MET A 293 1.58 10.19 22.05
C MET A 293 2.76 9.30 22.46
N PRO A 294 3.87 9.88 22.99
CA PRO A 294 4.97 9.07 23.51
C PRO A 294 4.55 8.09 24.62
N GLY A 295 5.01 6.85 24.54
CA GLY A 295 4.68 5.78 25.50
C GLY A 295 3.30 5.13 25.34
N GLU A 296 2.47 5.58 24.39
CA GLU A 296 1.09 5.12 24.21
C GLU A 296 0.99 3.81 23.41
N GLN A 297 0.04 2.94 23.77
CA GLN A 297 -0.51 1.93 22.85
C GLN A 297 -1.70 2.56 22.09
N MET A 298 -1.67 2.54 20.76
CA MET A 298 -2.73 3.04 19.89
C MET A 298 -3.22 1.98 18.90
N ASN A 299 -4.47 1.54 19.08
CA ASN A 299 -5.15 0.61 18.18
C ASN A 299 -6.17 1.31 17.25
N ALA A 300 -6.67 2.51 17.61
CA ALA A 300 -7.47 3.35 16.71
C ALA A 300 -7.47 4.83 17.16
N TYR A 301 -8.13 5.70 16.39
CA TYR A 301 -8.30 7.14 16.72
C TYR A 301 -9.09 7.41 18.01
N HIS A 302 -10.01 6.50 18.37
CA HIS A 302 -10.97 6.72 19.45
C HIS A 302 -10.37 6.44 20.83
N TYR A 303 -10.68 7.26 21.83
CA TYR A 303 -10.10 7.23 23.20
C TYR A 303 -10.27 5.91 23.99
N LYS A 304 -11.01 4.93 23.47
CA LYS A 304 -11.10 3.57 24.03
C LYS A 304 -9.94 2.68 23.60
N GLU A 305 -9.44 2.89 22.38
CA GLU A 305 -8.40 2.10 21.71
C GLU A 305 -7.01 2.71 21.90
N ARG A 306 -6.81 3.40 23.05
CA ARG A 306 -5.70 4.31 23.32
C ARG A 306 -5.30 4.22 24.79
N VAL A 307 -4.14 3.65 25.10
CA VAL A 307 -3.69 3.44 26.49
C VAL A 307 -2.42 4.25 26.77
N PRO A 308 -2.49 5.31 27.59
CA PRO A 308 -1.37 6.23 27.83
C PRO A 308 -0.28 5.58 28.70
N GLY A 309 0.99 5.78 28.35
CA GLY A 309 2.13 5.23 29.10
C GLY A 309 2.22 3.70 29.11
N TRP A 310 1.41 2.99 28.32
CA TRP A 310 1.35 1.53 28.27
C TRP A 310 2.71 0.88 28.06
N VAL A 311 3.52 1.41 27.15
CA VAL A 311 4.83 0.82 26.81
C VAL A 311 5.79 0.89 28.02
N PHE A 312 5.75 2.00 28.77
CA PHE A 312 6.52 2.14 30.02
C PHE A 312 5.97 1.22 31.13
N THR A 313 4.65 1.08 31.26
CA THR A 313 4.04 0.25 32.31
C THR A 313 4.22 -1.26 32.07
N TYR A 314 4.03 -1.72 30.83
CA TYR A 314 3.87 -3.15 30.49
C TYR A 314 4.96 -3.69 29.54
N ALA A 315 5.78 -2.86 28.90
CA ALA A 315 6.90 -3.32 28.07
C ALA A 315 8.27 -2.70 28.47
N PRO A 316 8.63 -2.67 29.77
CA PRO A 316 9.87 -2.02 30.23
C PRO A 316 11.12 -2.57 29.54
N GLY A 317 11.20 -3.89 29.32
CA GLY A 317 12.30 -4.52 28.58
C GLY A 317 12.47 -4.02 27.15
N ALA A 318 11.38 -3.64 26.46
CA ALA A 318 11.44 -3.05 25.13
C ALA A 318 11.94 -1.59 25.19
N VAL A 319 11.55 -0.83 26.22
CA VAL A 319 12.12 0.52 26.48
C VAL A 319 13.63 0.44 26.70
N PHE A 320 14.11 -0.52 27.51
CA PHE A 320 15.54 -0.70 27.77
C PHE A 320 16.31 -1.12 26.52
N ALA A 321 15.78 -2.07 25.75
CA ALA A 321 16.36 -2.45 24.46
C ALA A 321 16.45 -1.26 23.48
N MET A 322 15.42 -0.41 23.44
CA MET A 322 15.39 0.80 22.61
C MET A 322 16.42 1.85 23.07
N VAL A 323 16.46 2.19 24.37
CA VAL A 323 17.43 3.16 24.91
C VAL A 323 18.86 2.67 24.71
N LYS A 324 19.11 1.38 24.93
CA LYS A 324 20.42 0.76 24.70
C LYS A 324 20.85 0.82 23.22
N ARG A 325 19.96 0.48 22.28
CA ARG A 325 20.23 0.65 20.84
C ARG A 325 20.60 2.08 20.48
N VAL A 326 19.91 3.07 21.05
CA VAL A 326 20.23 4.49 20.84
C VAL A 326 21.60 4.84 21.44
N PHE A 327 21.87 4.48 22.69
CA PHE A 327 23.16 4.72 23.36
C PHE A 327 24.36 4.09 22.63
N GLU A 328 24.20 2.86 22.13
CA GLU A 328 25.24 2.13 21.39
C GLU A 328 25.51 2.74 20.00
N THR A 329 24.51 3.40 19.40
CA THR A 329 24.59 3.97 18.03
C THR A 329 25.01 5.45 18.02
N MET A 330 24.83 6.20 19.12
CA MET A 330 25.18 7.62 19.17
C MET A 330 26.66 7.87 19.54
N ASN A 331 27.22 8.94 18.94
CA ASN A 331 28.57 9.45 19.26
C ASN A 331 28.58 10.27 20.57
N ASP A 332 27.65 11.23 20.70
CA ASP A 332 27.31 11.82 21.99
C ASP A 332 26.22 10.96 22.65
N ARG A 333 26.46 10.52 23.88
CA ARG A 333 25.64 9.54 24.56
C ARG A 333 24.83 10.11 25.73
N GLU A 334 25.07 11.36 26.11
CA GLU A 334 24.25 12.03 27.15
C GLU A 334 22.76 12.08 26.79
N PRO A 335 22.34 12.33 25.52
CA PRO A 335 20.93 12.35 25.17
C PRO A 335 20.23 11.01 25.40
N ALA A 336 20.90 9.89 25.15
CA ALA A 336 20.34 8.55 25.25
C ALA A 336 19.89 8.21 26.69
N ASP A 337 20.66 8.60 27.71
CA ASP A 337 20.29 8.42 29.12
C ASP A 337 19.07 9.31 29.53
N ARG A 338 18.68 10.28 28.70
CA ARG A 338 17.61 11.25 28.95
C ARG A 338 16.31 10.98 28.19
N ILE A 339 16.33 10.26 27.05
CA ILE A 339 15.18 10.20 26.12
C ILE A 339 13.88 9.67 26.72
N ALA A 340 13.94 8.66 27.62
CA ALA A 340 12.74 8.09 28.24
C ALA A 340 12.01 9.11 29.14
N ALA A 341 12.76 9.85 29.97
CA ALA A 341 12.21 10.89 30.82
C ALA A 341 11.71 12.11 30.02
N LEU A 342 12.34 12.44 28.89
CA LEU A 342 11.87 13.49 27.98
C LEU A 342 10.59 13.07 27.24
N ALA A 343 10.45 11.80 26.86
CA ALA A 343 9.25 11.28 26.18
C ALA A 343 8.01 11.41 27.07
N LEU A 344 8.13 11.02 28.34
CA LEU A 344 7.07 11.15 29.34
C LEU A 344 6.67 12.63 29.57
N LYS A 345 7.63 13.56 29.58
CA LYS A 345 7.36 15.02 29.65
C LYS A 345 6.61 15.52 28.40
N SER A 346 7.06 15.14 27.20
CA SER A 346 6.39 15.51 25.95
C SER A 346 4.94 14.97 25.86
N ALA A 347 4.70 13.75 26.35
CA ALA A 347 3.35 13.18 26.44
C ALA A 347 2.44 13.95 27.43
N LEU A 348 3.00 14.45 28.53
CA LEU A 348 2.27 15.27 29.50
C LEU A 348 1.92 16.65 28.90
N ALA A 349 2.86 17.27 28.18
CA ALA A 349 2.61 18.52 27.45
C ALA A 349 1.51 18.36 26.38
N LEU A 350 1.53 17.26 25.60
CA LEU A 350 0.46 16.91 24.66
C LEU A 350 -0.90 16.70 25.36
N THR A 351 -0.91 16.03 26.52
CA THR A 351 -2.12 15.84 27.33
C THR A 351 -2.72 17.18 27.78
N HIS A 352 -1.89 18.14 28.19
CA HIS A 352 -2.34 19.50 28.52
C HIS A 352 -2.85 20.27 27.29
N PHE A 353 -2.14 20.18 26.15
CA PHE A 353 -2.58 20.81 24.90
C PHE A 353 -3.93 20.26 24.42
N TYR A 354 -4.08 18.94 24.34
CA TYR A 354 -5.34 18.31 23.93
C TYR A 354 -6.52 18.66 24.83
N ALA A 355 -6.27 18.92 26.12
CA ALA A 355 -7.28 19.39 27.06
C ALA A 355 -7.67 20.86 26.81
N ALA A 356 -6.69 21.74 26.56
CA ALA A 356 -6.93 23.14 26.20
C ALA A 356 -7.76 23.28 24.91
N GLU A 357 -7.36 22.59 23.84
CA GLU A 357 -8.07 22.51 22.54
C GLU A 357 -9.53 22.03 22.67
N ARG A 358 -9.83 21.25 23.72
CA ARG A 358 -11.16 20.69 23.99
C ARG A 358 -11.90 21.42 25.13
N THR A 359 -11.36 22.52 25.64
CA THR A 359 -11.89 23.28 26.80
C THR A 359 -12.13 22.42 28.05
N ILE A 360 -11.20 21.52 28.35
CA ILE A 360 -11.22 20.61 29.51
C ILE A 360 -10.20 21.09 30.56
N ASP A 361 -10.67 21.41 31.77
CA ASP A 361 -9.78 21.69 32.90
C ASP A 361 -9.34 20.38 33.59
N LEU A 362 -8.03 20.08 33.55
CA LEU A 362 -7.42 18.92 34.22
C LEU A 362 -7.14 19.13 35.73
N ARG A 363 -7.75 20.17 36.33
CA ARG A 363 -7.79 20.43 37.77
C ARG A 363 -9.19 20.19 38.37
N ASP A 364 -10.22 20.09 37.53
CA ASP A 364 -11.60 19.81 37.98
C ASP A 364 -11.76 18.33 38.35
N THR A 365 -11.46 18.00 39.60
CA THR A 365 -11.71 16.70 40.20
C THR A 365 -13.19 16.46 40.52
N THR A 366 -14.05 17.50 40.46
CA THR A 366 -15.47 17.41 40.84
C THR A 366 -16.32 16.78 39.73
N ARG A 367 -15.93 16.97 38.47
CA ARG A 367 -16.57 16.35 37.29
C ARG A 367 -15.85 15.07 36.86
N SER A 368 -15.79 14.10 37.76
CA SER A 368 -15.08 12.81 37.64
C SER A 368 -15.68 11.82 36.62
N SER A 369 -16.01 12.28 35.40
CA SER A 369 -16.50 11.43 34.33
C SER A 369 -15.37 10.60 33.73
N SER A 370 -15.27 9.32 34.11
CA SER A 370 -14.33 8.32 33.54
C SER A 370 -14.60 7.96 32.06
N LYS A 371 -15.49 8.70 31.38
CA LYS A 371 -15.95 8.46 30.01
C LYS A 371 -15.57 9.65 29.12
N GLY A 372 -15.33 9.37 27.84
CA GLY A 372 -14.97 10.41 26.85
C GLY A 372 -13.55 10.96 27.03
N TRP A 373 -13.21 11.94 26.19
CA TRP A 373 -11.91 12.60 26.19
C TRP A 373 -11.51 13.19 27.56
N ARG A 374 -12.45 13.67 28.38
CA ARG A 374 -12.14 14.15 29.75
C ARG A 374 -11.59 13.02 30.61
N GLY A 375 -12.27 11.87 30.67
CA GLY A 375 -11.83 10.73 31.47
C GLY A 375 -10.46 10.22 31.01
N TRP A 376 -10.28 10.11 29.69
CA TRP A 376 -9.01 9.68 29.09
C TRP A 376 -7.86 10.66 29.38
N LEU A 377 -8.03 11.96 29.14
CA LEU A 377 -6.98 12.97 29.41
C LEU A 377 -6.61 13.06 30.89
N SER A 378 -7.59 12.96 31.80
CA SER A 378 -7.33 12.92 33.25
C SER A 378 -6.55 11.67 33.67
N HIS A 379 -6.84 10.52 33.05
CA HIS A 379 -6.08 9.28 33.26
C HIS A 379 -4.66 9.38 32.70
N SER A 380 -4.50 9.86 31.45
CA SER A 380 -3.19 10.12 30.82
C SER A 380 -2.31 10.99 31.70
N LYS A 381 -2.84 12.12 32.19
CA LYS A 381 -2.14 13.00 33.12
C LYS A 381 -1.66 12.25 34.35
N SER A 382 -2.55 11.52 35.03
CA SER A 382 -2.21 10.82 36.28
C SER A 382 -1.18 9.70 36.08
N VAL A 383 -1.24 8.95 34.97
CA VAL A 383 -0.25 7.90 34.66
C VAL A 383 1.12 8.51 34.38
N LEU A 384 1.17 9.59 33.60
CA LEU A 384 2.41 10.28 33.23
C LEU A 384 3.05 10.99 34.43
N GLU A 385 2.26 11.66 35.28
CA GLU A 385 2.73 12.27 36.52
C GLU A 385 3.34 11.23 37.48
N LYS A 386 2.72 10.05 37.64
CA LYS A 386 3.28 8.95 38.44
C LYS A 386 4.58 8.40 37.84
N HIS A 387 4.62 8.12 36.54
CA HIS A 387 5.85 7.66 35.86
C HIS A 387 7.00 8.65 36.06
N LEU A 388 6.75 9.96 35.95
CA LEU A 388 7.74 11.01 36.17
C LEU A 388 8.19 11.14 37.64
N ALA A 389 7.28 10.90 38.61
CA ALA A 389 7.61 10.93 40.04
C ALA A 389 8.31 9.65 40.53
N SER A 390 8.20 8.53 39.81
CA SER A 390 8.65 7.21 40.24
C SER A 390 10.17 6.97 40.29
N GLY A 391 10.96 7.77 39.58
CA GLY A 391 12.40 7.53 39.40
C GLY A 391 12.77 6.30 38.56
N LEU A 392 11.80 5.52 38.07
CA LEU A 392 12.03 4.26 37.35
C LEU A 392 12.78 4.43 36.02
N TRP A 393 12.69 5.60 35.40
CA TRP A 393 13.23 5.88 34.05
C TRP A 393 14.56 6.64 34.06
N GLU A 394 15.35 6.45 35.13
CA GLU A 394 16.75 6.88 35.20
C GLU A 394 17.65 5.86 34.50
N PHE A 395 18.48 6.33 33.58
CA PHE A 395 19.48 5.54 32.86
C PHE A 395 20.88 6.09 33.12
N LYS A 396 21.88 5.21 33.00
CA LYS A 396 23.29 5.58 33.07
C LYS A 396 24.11 4.68 32.18
N ASN A 397 24.81 5.27 31.21
CA ASN A 397 25.53 4.55 30.17
C ASN A 397 24.65 3.58 29.35
N GLY A 398 23.40 3.97 29.08
CA GLY A 398 22.41 3.16 28.33
C GLY A 398 21.70 2.07 29.14
N GLU A 399 22.10 1.84 30.39
CA GLU A 399 21.53 0.81 31.27
C GLU A 399 20.57 1.43 32.33
N PRO A 400 19.44 0.77 32.67
CA PRO A 400 18.47 1.31 33.63
C PRO A 400 19.00 1.22 35.07
N VAL A 401 18.99 2.35 35.79
CA VAL A 401 19.58 2.47 37.14
C VAL A 401 18.71 1.78 38.19
N ASN A 402 17.39 1.92 38.10
CA ASN A 402 16.44 1.55 39.17
C ASN A 402 15.71 0.20 38.94
N TRP A 403 16.25 -0.65 38.06
CA TRP A 403 15.72 -1.98 37.73
C TRP A 403 16.78 -3.08 37.88
N GLN A 404 16.33 -4.33 37.88
CA GLN A 404 17.15 -5.54 37.78
C GLN A 404 16.46 -6.57 36.87
N CYS A 405 17.24 -7.46 36.26
CA CYS A 405 16.71 -8.53 35.40
C CYS A 405 16.90 -9.89 36.09
N GLU A 406 15.80 -10.58 36.36
CA GLU A 406 15.75 -11.90 37.00
C GLU A 406 15.11 -12.91 36.05
N HIS A 407 15.84 -13.97 35.69
CA HIS A 407 15.37 -15.03 34.79
C HIS A 407 14.83 -14.55 33.42
N GLY A 408 15.19 -13.33 32.98
CA GLY A 408 14.71 -12.68 31.75
C GLY A 408 13.57 -11.68 31.95
N THR A 409 13.02 -11.56 33.17
CA THR A 409 11.98 -10.58 33.52
C THR A 409 12.61 -9.36 34.19
N TRP A 410 12.15 -8.15 33.81
CA TRP A 410 12.65 -6.90 34.39
C TRP A 410 11.78 -6.47 35.58
N ILE A 411 12.41 -6.37 36.76
CA ILE A 411 11.74 -6.03 38.02
C ILE A 411 12.34 -4.71 38.55
N PRO A 412 11.51 -3.74 38.98
CA PRO A 412 12.01 -2.56 39.68
C PRO A 412 12.72 -2.91 40.99
N LYS A 413 13.72 -2.11 41.38
CA LYS A 413 14.34 -2.21 42.73
C LYS A 413 13.38 -1.77 43.84
N ASP A 414 12.39 -0.93 43.50
CA ASP A 414 11.19 -0.68 44.29
C ASP A 414 9.95 -1.12 43.48
N PRO A 415 9.42 -2.34 43.71
CA PRO A 415 8.22 -2.82 43.04
C PRO A 415 6.97 -1.96 43.26
N GLU A 416 6.84 -1.29 44.41
CA GLU A 416 5.67 -0.48 44.75
C GLU A 416 5.60 0.78 43.87
N ALA A 417 6.74 1.32 43.45
CA ALA A 417 6.77 2.43 42.50
C ALA A 417 6.02 2.10 41.19
N LEU A 418 6.21 0.90 40.63
CA LEU A 418 5.50 0.45 39.43
C LEU A 418 4.05 0.01 39.73
N LEU A 419 3.83 -0.71 40.83
CA LEU A 419 2.48 -1.17 41.22
C LEU A 419 1.55 0.00 41.56
N SER A 420 2.09 1.14 42.02
CA SER A 420 1.35 2.39 42.23
C SER A 420 0.81 2.99 40.92
N ILE A 421 1.45 2.69 39.78
CA ILE A 421 1.02 3.11 38.44
C ILE A 421 -0.06 2.16 37.94
N ALA A 422 0.23 0.85 37.93
CA ALA A 422 -0.73 -0.22 37.64
C ALA A 422 -0.43 -1.50 38.45
N SER A 423 -1.40 -1.95 39.24
CA SER A 423 -1.25 -3.04 40.22
C SER A 423 -1.06 -4.44 39.61
N ASP A 424 -1.16 -4.57 38.29
CA ASP A 424 -0.97 -5.80 37.52
C ASP A 424 0.30 -5.81 36.65
N ALA A 425 1.04 -4.68 36.59
CA ALA A 425 2.17 -4.49 35.69
C ALA A 425 3.24 -5.60 35.76
N LEU A 426 3.55 -6.11 36.96
CA LEU A 426 4.52 -7.19 37.15
C LEU A 426 4.05 -8.57 36.67
N LYS A 427 2.74 -8.75 36.41
CA LYS A 427 2.15 -10.01 35.92
C LYS A 427 1.90 -9.99 34.41
N ASN A 428 1.68 -8.80 33.86
CA ASN A 428 1.29 -8.57 32.48
C ASN A 428 2.40 -7.88 31.67
N GLN A 429 3.66 -8.24 31.92
CA GLN A 429 4.79 -7.72 31.12
C GLN A 429 4.85 -8.40 29.74
N HIS A 430 5.27 -7.61 28.75
CA HIS A 430 5.51 -8.02 27.36
C HIS A 430 6.97 -7.82 26.97
N THR A 431 7.52 -8.76 26.22
CA THR A 431 8.81 -8.62 25.53
C THR A 431 8.66 -7.79 24.26
N GLU A 432 9.77 -7.32 23.67
CA GLU A 432 9.73 -6.65 22.35
C GLU A 432 9.18 -7.58 21.25
N ASP A 433 9.46 -8.89 21.34
CA ASP A 433 8.94 -9.89 20.40
C ASP A 433 7.42 -10.10 20.53
N ASP A 434 6.84 -9.93 21.73
CA ASP A 434 5.38 -9.96 21.92
C ASP A 434 4.68 -8.78 21.22
N LEU A 435 5.36 -7.64 21.05
CA LEU A 435 4.81 -6.47 20.35
C LEU A 435 4.78 -6.65 18.82
N LEU A 436 5.71 -7.46 18.30
CA LEU A 436 5.92 -7.69 16.87
C LEU A 436 5.32 -9.03 16.38
N ARG A 437 4.89 -9.90 17.31
CA ARG A 437 4.35 -11.24 16.99
C ARG A 437 3.16 -11.16 16.04
N CYS A 438 3.10 -12.15 15.16
CA CYS A 438 2.15 -12.29 14.08
C CYS A 438 1.63 -13.73 14.08
N GLU A 439 0.31 -13.93 14.22
CA GLU A 439 -0.28 -15.28 14.31
C GLU A 439 -0.40 -15.99 12.94
N GLN A 440 -0.39 -15.22 11.85
CA GLN A 440 -0.64 -15.72 10.51
C GLN A 440 0.65 -15.81 9.68
N ALA A 441 0.76 -16.82 8.82
CA ALA A 441 1.93 -17.05 7.98
C ALA A 441 2.08 -15.98 6.86
N PRO A 442 3.33 -15.64 6.46
CA PRO A 442 3.59 -14.86 5.23
C PRO A 442 3.13 -15.58 3.96
N LEU A 443 2.85 -14.82 2.91
CA LEU A 443 2.39 -15.34 1.61
C LEU A 443 3.56 -15.76 0.70
N GLU A 444 3.38 -16.81 -0.09
CA GLU A 444 4.40 -17.31 -1.02
C GLU A 444 4.58 -16.35 -2.21
N ARG A 445 5.80 -15.82 -2.40
CA ARG A 445 6.14 -14.96 -3.54
C ARG A 445 7.07 -15.68 -4.52
N ARG A 446 6.75 -15.65 -5.81
CA ARG A 446 7.60 -16.16 -6.90
C ARG A 446 7.87 -15.05 -7.92
N PHE A 447 9.14 -14.89 -8.30
CA PHE A 447 9.59 -13.82 -9.18
C PHE A 447 9.74 -14.35 -10.62
N GLY A 448 8.82 -13.95 -11.50
CA GLY A 448 8.94 -14.15 -12.95
C GLY A 448 9.12 -15.58 -13.48
N ALA A 449 9.93 -15.68 -14.53
CA ALA A 449 10.33 -16.93 -15.18
C ALA A 449 11.52 -17.60 -14.48
N THR A 450 11.44 -18.91 -14.30
CA THR A 450 12.45 -19.70 -13.58
C THR A 450 13.70 -19.97 -14.43
N ALA A 451 14.80 -20.31 -13.75
CA ALA A 451 16.05 -20.70 -14.41
C ALA A 451 15.93 -21.99 -15.24
N GLU A 452 14.94 -22.84 -14.96
CA GLU A 452 14.64 -24.07 -15.73
C GLU A 452 13.83 -23.75 -16.99
N GLU A 453 12.75 -22.96 -16.86
CA GLU A 453 11.95 -22.44 -17.99
C GLU A 453 12.83 -21.68 -19.01
N LEU A 454 13.91 -21.05 -18.54
CA LEU A 454 14.88 -20.31 -19.35
C LEU A 454 16.17 -21.10 -19.68
N ALA A 455 16.33 -22.34 -19.22
CA ALA A 455 17.55 -23.13 -19.48
C ALA A 455 17.86 -23.33 -20.99
N PRO A 456 16.87 -23.50 -21.89
CA PRO A 456 17.12 -23.52 -23.34
C PRO A 456 17.80 -22.26 -23.90
N THR A 457 17.66 -21.10 -23.25
CA THR A 457 18.20 -19.81 -23.74
C THR A 457 19.74 -19.70 -23.70
N ARG A 458 20.41 -20.76 -23.21
CA ARG A 458 21.87 -20.92 -23.20
C ARG A 458 22.41 -21.51 -24.53
N GLN A 459 21.53 -22.04 -25.36
CA GLN A 459 21.84 -22.57 -26.70
C GLN A 459 21.74 -21.46 -27.76
N GLU A 460 22.46 -21.61 -28.88
CA GLU A 460 22.32 -20.69 -30.03
C GLU A 460 20.88 -20.61 -30.51
N ALA A 461 20.50 -19.45 -31.06
CA ALA A 461 19.12 -19.17 -31.43
C ALA A 461 18.60 -20.20 -32.46
N SER A 462 17.48 -20.85 -32.14
CA SER A 462 16.95 -21.97 -32.93
C SER A 462 15.49 -21.78 -33.27
N VAL A 463 15.11 -22.16 -34.50
CA VAL A 463 13.72 -22.11 -34.99
C VAL A 463 13.31 -23.48 -35.52
N SER A 464 12.18 -24.01 -35.05
CA SER A 464 11.58 -25.26 -35.56
C SER A 464 11.25 -25.12 -37.04
N PRO A 465 11.45 -26.15 -37.89
CA PRO A 465 10.94 -26.17 -39.25
C PRO A 465 9.42 -25.96 -39.35
N ASP A 466 8.69 -26.29 -38.29
CA ASP A 466 7.23 -26.16 -38.16
C ASP A 466 6.77 -24.74 -37.73
N ALA A 467 7.71 -23.84 -37.42
CA ALA A 467 7.39 -22.52 -36.88
C ALA A 467 7.26 -21.46 -37.99
N THR A 468 6.28 -20.56 -37.83
CA THR A 468 6.05 -19.44 -38.74
C THR A 468 6.60 -18.15 -38.13
N VAL A 469 7.66 -17.60 -38.71
CA VAL A 469 8.31 -16.36 -38.23
C VAL A 469 8.26 -15.30 -39.33
N SER A 470 7.76 -14.10 -39.02
CA SER A 470 7.76 -12.97 -39.96
C SER A 470 9.18 -12.57 -40.36
N SER A 471 9.37 -12.20 -41.62
CA SER A 471 10.62 -11.62 -42.15
C SER A 471 10.99 -10.27 -41.53
N THR A 472 10.08 -9.66 -40.75
CA THR A 472 10.31 -8.40 -40.00
C THR A 472 10.48 -8.61 -38.50
N ALA A 473 10.42 -9.86 -38.01
CA ALA A 473 10.65 -10.17 -36.59
C ALA A 473 12.15 -10.19 -36.25
N CYS A 474 12.52 -9.61 -35.12
CA CYS A 474 13.88 -9.67 -34.59
C CYS A 474 14.04 -10.86 -33.64
N ILE A 475 14.79 -11.87 -34.09
CA ILE A 475 15.14 -13.06 -33.31
C ILE A 475 16.54 -12.88 -32.73
N GLY A 476 16.61 -12.38 -31.49
CA GLY A 476 17.87 -12.14 -30.80
C GLY A 476 18.58 -13.40 -30.30
N PRO A 477 19.82 -13.27 -29.80
CA PRO A 477 20.55 -14.35 -29.14
C PRO A 477 19.75 -15.09 -28.05
N GLY A 478 20.02 -16.40 -27.94
CA GLY A 478 19.36 -17.31 -26.99
C GLY A 478 17.85 -17.48 -27.17
N VAL A 479 17.24 -17.04 -28.28
CA VAL A 479 15.81 -17.25 -28.57
C VAL A 479 15.56 -18.67 -29.08
N GLN A 480 14.51 -19.32 -28.56
CA GLN A 480 14.23 -20.74 -28.76
C GLN A 480 12.78 -20.93 -29.23
N ILE A 481 12.55 -20.93 -30.55
CA ILE A 481 11.24 -21.11 -31.16
C ILE A 481 11.06 -22.60 -31.52
N ARG A 482 10.12 -23.27 -30.89
CA ARG A 482 9.98 -24.75 -30.91
C ARG A 482 8.56 -25.20 -31.27
N GLY A 483 8.45 -26.27 -32.05
CA GLY A 483 7.17 -26.76 -32.57
C GLY A 483 6.46 -25.73 -33.45
N ALA A 484 5.13 -25.86 -33.57
CA ALA A 484 4.29 -24.99 -34.40
C ALA A 484 4.03 -23.60 -33.76
N SER A 485 5.11 -22.88 -33.44
CA SER A 485 5.05 -21.53 -32.88
C SER A 485 4.94 -20.46 -33.97
N VAL A 486 4.33 -19.32 -33.64
CA VAL A 486 4.11 -18.19 -34.55
C VAL A 486 4.71 -16.91 -33.98
N VAL A 487 5.45 -16.15 -34.79
CA VAL A 487 6.00 -14.83 -34.43
C VAL A 487 5.66 -13.80 -35.51
N GLY A 488 4.83 -12.82 -35.16
CA GLY A 488 4.27 -11.81 -36.06
C GLY A 488 5.21 -10.65 -36.41
N ASP A 489 4.74 -9.76 -37.27
CA ASP A 489 5.54 -8.66 -37.84
C ASP A 489 6.10 -7.72 -36.77
N GLY A 490 7.35 -7.26 -36.93
CA GLY A 490 7.99 -6.33 -36.00
C GLY A 490 8.16 -6.81 -34.56
N ALA A 491 7.82 -8.07 -34.24
CA ALA A 491 8.03 -8.63 -32.91
C ALA A 491 9.52 -8.71 -32.56
N TRP A 492 9.88 -8.46 -31.31
CA TRP A 492 11.26 -8.38 -30.85
C TRP A 492 11.47 -9.34 -29.68
N LEU A 493 12.22 -10.42 -29.91
CA LEU A 493 12.43 -11.50 -28.96
C LEU A 493 13.89 -11.54 -28.53
N TYR A 494 14.13 -11.62 -27.23
CA TYR A 494 15.47 -11.76 -26.65
C TYR A 494 15.50 -12.75 -25.49
N ARG A 495 16.44 -13.72 -25.51
CA ARG A 495 16.53 -14.87 -24.57
C ARG A 495 15.16 -15.37 -24.11
N THR A 496 14.34 -15.69 -25.10
CA THR A 496 12.92 -16.04 -24.91
C THR A 496 12.66 -17.41 -25.49
N VAL A 497 11.94 -18.25 -24.74
CA VAL A 497 11.48 -19.57 -25.20
C VAL A 497 10.03 -19.42 -25.68
N VAL A 498 9.76 -19.81 -26.92
CA VAL A 498 8.40 -19.92 -27.48
C VAL A 498 8.20 -21.36 -27.93
N ARG A 499 7.28 -22.10 -27.29
CA ARG A 499 6.98 -23.49 -27.62
C ARG A 499 5.48 -23.66 -27.82
N ASN A 500 5.08 -24.08 -29.03
CA ASN A 500 3.69 -24.15 -29.47
C ASN A 500 2.90 -22.85 -29.18
N GLY A 501 3.56 -21.68 -29.28
CA GLY A 501 3.02 -20.40 -28.81
C GLY A 501 3.00 -19.32 -29.88
N THR A 502 2.16 -18.31 -29.70
CA THR A 502 2.00 -17.16 -30.61
C THR A 502 2.49 -15.87 -29.98
N VAL A 503 3.36 -15.14 -30.68
CA VAL A 503 3.82 -13.80 -30.32
C VAL A 503 3.30 -12.81 -31.37
N GLY A 504 2.46 -11.87 -30.94
CA GLY A 504 1.77 -10.91 -31.79
C GLY A 504 2.68 -9.83 -32.39
N ARG A 505 2.14 -9.12 -33.38
CA ARG A 505 2.81 -7.99 -34.05
C ARG A 505 3.37 -6.97 -33.05
N ASN A 506 4.58 -6.48 -33.26
CA ASN A 506 5.29 -5.51 -32.42
C ASN A 506 5.52 -5.93 -30.94
N ALA A 507 5.12 -7.14 -30.52
CA ALA A 507 5.26 -7.56 -29.14
C ALA A 507 6.75 -7.69 -28.76
N ARG A 508 7.11 -7.25 -27.54
CA ARG A 508 8.49 -7.25 -27.06
C ARG A 508 8.65 -8.17 -25.86
N LEU A 509 9.43 -9.23 -26.05
CA LEU A 509 9.64 -10.32 -25.09
C LEU A 509 11.11 -10.39 -24.70
N TRP A 510 11.38 -10.11 -23.42
CA TRP A 510 12.72 -10.15 -22.82
C TRP A 510 12.76 -11.23 -21.74
N ARG A 511 13.73 -12.14 -21.81
CA ARG A 511 14.00 -13.13 -20.74
C ARG A 511 12.74 -13.93 -20.34
N SER A 512 11.87 -14.24 -21.30
CA SER A 512 10.50 -14.73 -21.01
C SER A 512 10.24 -16.14 -21.52
N HIS A 513 9.25 -16.81 -20.95
CA HIS A 513 8.84 -18.17 -21.31
C HIS A 513 7.39 -18.19 -21.79
N VAL A 514 7.15 -18.68 -23.00
CA VAL A 514 5.82 -18.78 -23.64
C VAL A 514 5.59 -20.22 -24.07
N TYR A 515 4.68 -20.92 -23.38
CA TYR A 515 4.38 -22.33 -23.60
C TYR A 515 2.89 -22.53 -23.87
N GLU A 516 2.53 -23.06 -25.03
CA GLU A 516 1.12 -23.33 -25.42
C GLU A 516 0.22 -22.11 -25.15
N SER A 517 0.72 -20.93 -25.53
CA SER A 517 0.20 -19.62 -25.10
C SER A 517 0.26 -18.57 -26.19
N THR A 518 -0.55 -17.53 -26.07
CA THR A 518 -0.54 -16.34 -26.93
C THR A 518 -0.18 -15.10 -26.12
N ILE A 519 0.71 -14.26 -26.66
CA ILE A 519 0.91 -12.87 -26.23
C ILE A 519 0.52 -11.97 -27.40
N GLY A 520 -0.47 -11.11 -27.21
CA GLY A 520 -1.07 -10.27 -28.24
C GLY A 520 -0.17 -9.13 -28.76
N ALA A 521 -0.67 -8.45 -29.78
CA ALA A 521 0.07 -7.38 -30.45
C ALA A 521 0.39 -6.20 -29.52
N ASP A 522 1.53 -5.54 -29.76
CA ASP A 522 2.00 -4.35 -29.04
C ASP A 522 2.21 -4.56 -27.50
N SER A 523 2.10 -5.80 -27.00
CA SER A 523 2.29 -6.17 -25.59
C SER A 523 3.78 -6.27 -25.20
N ARG A 524 4.07 -6.08 -23.90
CA ARG A 524 5.43 -6.11 -23.33
C ARG A 524 5.52 -7.16 -22.23
N ALA A 525 6.52 -8.05 -22.33
CA ALA A 525 6.78 -9.09 -21.34
C ALA A 525 8.27 -9.09 -20.95
N VAL A 526 8.54 -8.79 -19.67
CA VAL A 526 9.90 -8.77 -19.11
C VAL A 526 9.96 -9.81 -17.99
N ASN A 527 10.87 -10.77 -18.11
CA ASN A 527 11.09 -11.84 -17.13
C ASN A 527 9.78 -12.60 -16.76
N ALA A 528 8.85 -12.75 -17.72
CA ALA A 528 7.52 -13.28 -17.47
C ALA A 528 7.38 -14.74 -17.92
N ALA A 529 6.58 -15.53 -17.19
CA ALA A 529 6.15 -16.86 -17.62
C ALA A 529 4.67 -16.84 -18.02
N VAL A 530 4.38 -17.30 -19.23
CA VAL A 530 3.02 -17.41 -19.80
C VAL A 530 2.83 -18.84 -20.30
N VAL A 531 1.96 -19.60 -19.62
CA VAL A 531 1.81 -21.06 -19.79
C VAL A 531 0.34 -21.41 -19.96
N GLY A 532 -0.04 -22.11 -21.02
CA GLY A 532 -1.43 -22.48 -21.33
C GLY A 532 -2.41 -21.30 -21.41
N SER A 533 -1.95 -20.09 -21.75
CA SER A 533 -2.66 -18.82 -21.49
C SER A 533 -2.80 -17.93 -22.72
N ALA A 534 -3.86 -17.12 -22.76
CA ALA A 534 -4.11 -16.13 -23.81
C ALA A 534 -4.07 -14.72 -23.23
N VAL A 535 -2.99 -13.98 -23.51
CA VAL A 535 -2.83 -12.56 -23.16
C VAL A 535 -3.09 -11.73 -24.42
N GLU A 536 -4.01 -10.78 -24.35
CA GLU A 536 -4.38 -9.92 -25.48
C GLU A 536 -3.35 -8.79 -25.74
N SER A 537 -3.75 -7.80 -26.56
CA SER A 537 -2.90 -6.71 -27.02
C SER A 537 -2.63 -5.63 -25.97
N ARG A 538 -1.49 -4.95 -26.09
CA ARG A 538 -1.06 -3.81 -25.24
C ARG A 538 -0.98 -4.12 -23.73
N CYS A 539 -0.89 -5.39 -23.36
CA CYS A 539 -0.71 -5.80 -21.96
C CYS A 539 0.73 -5.62 -21.50
N THR A 540 0.93 -5.38 -20.20
CA THR A 540 2.26 -5.24 -19.58
C THR A 540 2.44 -6.31 -18.51
N LEU A 541 3.41 -7.20 -18.74
CA LEU A 541 3.79 -8.29 -17.84
C LEU A 541 5.20 -8.02 -17.31
N ARG A 542 5.34 -7.73 -16.01
CA ARG A 542 6.64 -7.50 -15.34
C ARG A 542 6.84 -8.55 -14.25
N ASP A 543 7.84 -9.41 -14.41
CA ASP A 543 8.37 -10.28 -13.34
C ASP A 543 7.29 -11.13 -12.63
N CYS A 544 6.28 -11.51 -13.41
CA CYS A 544 5.02 -12.13 -13.00
C CYS A 544 4.77 -13.48 -13.68
N ARG A 545 3.70 -14.17 -13.30
CA ARG A 545 3.32 -15.47 -13.89
C ARG A 545 1.84 -15.52 -14.30
N VAL A 546 1.57 -16.00 -15.51
CA VAL A 546 0.22 -16.21 -16.07
C VAL A 546 0.09 -17.68 -16.49
N GLU A 547 -0.80 -18.42 -15.83
CA GLU A 547 -0.91 -19.87 -15.93
C GLU A 547 -2.37 -20.28 -16.22
N MET A 548 -2.64 -21.00 -17.31
CA MET A 548 -3.98 -21.48 -17.71
C MET A 548 -5.07 -20.38 -17.73
N SER A 549 -4.75 -19.15 -18.14
CA SER A 549 -5.61 -17.98 -17.96
C SER A 549 -5.86 -17.18 -19.24
N SER A 550 -6.99 -16.47 -19.32
CA SER A 550 -7.25 -15.44 -20.34
C SER A 550 -7.16 -14.04 -19.74
N VAL A 551 -6.47 -13.13 -20.42
CA VAL A 551 -6.16 -11.78 -19.94
C VAL A 551 -6.44 -10.74 -21.01
N ALA A 552 -7.50 -9.95 -20.80
CA ALA A 552 -7.96 -8.90 -21.69
C ALA A 552 -6.94 -7.78 -21.92
N ALA A 553 -7.10 -7.09 -23.05
CA ALA A 553 -6.22 -6.05 -23.53
C ALA A 553 -5.98 -4.94 -22.50
N GLN A 554 -4.80 -4.32 -22.56
CA GLN A 554 -4.38 -3.22 -21.68
C GLN A 554 -4.26 -3.57 -20.18
N THR A 555 -4.34 -4.86 -19.81
CA THR A 555 -4.08 -5.29 -18.42
C THR A 555 -2.61 -5.10 -18.04
N ALA A 556 -2.37 -4.58 -16.85
CA ALA A 556 -1.07 -4.52 -16.20
C ALA A 556 -0.98 -5.59 -15.09
N ILE A 557 0.07 -6.39 -15.13
CA ILE A 557 0.39 -7.37 -14.09
C ILE A 557 1.75 -7.01 -13.50
N ALA A 558 1.77 -6.73 -12.20
CA ALA A 558 2.95 -6.28 -11.47
C ALA A 558 3.82 -7.46 -10.97
N PRO A 559 5.08 -7.20 -10.57
CA PRO A 559 5.96 -8.23 -10.03
C PRO A 559 5.37 -8.97 -8.83
N TYR A 560 5.77 -10.23 -8.66
CA TYR A 560 5.19 -11.22 -7.73
C TYR A 560 3.73 -11.61 -7.95
N ALA A 561 2.94 -10.88 -8.75
CA ALA A 561 1.58 -11.29 -9.06
C ALA A 561 1.58 -12.60 -9.88
N ARG A 562 0.68 -13.50 -9.49
CA ARG A 562 0.44 -14.79 -10.14
C ARG A 562 -1.03 -14.87 -10.50
N VAL A 563 -1.33 -15.06 -11.78
CA VAL A 563 -2.69 -15.22 -12.30
C VAL A 563 -2.83 -16.65 -12.80
N ARG A 564 -3.70 -17.46 -12.16
CA ARG A 564 -3.81 -18.90 -12.44
C ARG A 564 -5.26 -19.37 -12.60
N ASN A 565 -5.56 -20.04 -13.70
CA ASN A 565 -6.93 -20.52 -14.03
C ASN A 565 -7.97 -19.38 -13.97
N CYS A 566 -7.59 -18.18 -14.44
CA CYS A 566 -8.42 -16.97 -14.35
C CYS A 566 -8.92 -16.52 -15.71
N ARG A 567 -10.08 -15.87 -15.72
CA ARG A 567 -10.60 -15.08 -16.84
C ARG A 567 -10.66 -13.62 -16.44
N ILE A 568 -9.80 -12.80 -17.02
CA ILE A 568 -9.80 -11.33 -16.85
C ILE A 568 -10.34 -10.72 -18.14
N GLY A 569 -11.58 -10.24 -18.11
CA GLY A 569 -12.35 -9.78 -19.28
C GLY A 569 -12.28 -8.27 -19.55
N ALA A 570 -11.65 -7.48 -18.68
CA ALA A 570 -11.42 -6.05 -18.87
C ALA A 570 -10.01 -5.64 -18.39
N GLY A 571 -9.43 -4.63 -19.05
CA GLY A 571 -8.07 -4.14 -18.77
C GLY A 571 -7.90 -3.69 -17.31
N SER A 572 -7.19 -4.51 -16.52
CA SER A 572 -7.13 -4.39 -15.05
C SER A 572 -5.73 -4.08 -14.53
N ASP A 573 -5.63 -3.71 -13.25
CA ASP A 573 -4.37 -3.44 -12.55
C ASP A 573 -4.18 -4.48 -11.43
N ILE A 574 -3.23 -5.41 -11.63
CA ILE A 574 -3.11 -6.65 -10.86
C ILE A 574 -1.74 -6.75 -10.18
N GLY A 575 -1.68 -6.34 -8.92
CA GLY A 575 -0.55 -6.55 -8.00
C GLY A 575 -0.77 -7.68 -6.98
N THR A 576 -1.81 -8.49 -7.13
CA THR A 576 -2.18 -9.56 -6.18
C THR A 576 -2.17 -10.95 -6.82
N GLY A 577 -2.11 -12.01 -6.01
CA GLY A 577 -2.30 -13.38 -6.48
C GLY A 577 -3.77 -13.66 -6.80
N LEU A 578 -4.08 -14.02 -8.05
CA LEU A 578 -5.41 -14.43 -8.51
C LEU A 578 -5.42 -15.92 -8.84
N SER A 579 -6.40 -16.66 -8.33
CA SER A 579 -6.63 -18.06 -8.70
C SER A 579 -8.10 -18.40 -8.91
N ASN A 580 -8.43 -19.09 -10.01
CA ASN A 580 -9.79 -19.58 -10.30
C ASN A 580 -10.88 -18.48 -10.39
N CYS A 581 -10.49 -17.23 -10.69
CA CYS A 581 -11.39 -16.07 -10.71
C CYS A 581 -12.00 -15.81 -12.10
N ASP A 582 -13.25 -15.32 -12.14
CA ASP A 582 -13.92 -14.79 -13.36
C ASP A 582 -14.26 -13.30 -13.16
N ILE A 583 -13.54 -12.44 -13.87
CA ILE A 583 -13.44 -11.01 -13.64
C ILE A 583 -13.90 -10.29 -14.92
N ALA A 584 -15.18 -9.94 -14.99
CA ALA A 584 -15.82 -9.28 -16.12
C ALA A 584 -15.89 -7.75 -16.01
N THR A 585 -15.34 -7.18 -14.93
CA THR A 585 -15.11 -5.73 -14.73
C THR A 585 -13.63 -5.44 -14.58
N ILE A 586 -13.26 -4.16 -14.58
CA ILE A 586 -11.91 -3.70 -14.27
C ILE A 586 -11.66 -3.92 -12.78
N ILE A 587 -10.56 -4.53 -12.38
CA ILE A 587 -10.16 -4.62 -10.97
C ILE A 587 -8.94 -3.77 -10.68
N VAL A 588 -8.87 -3.22 -9.46
CA VAL A 588 -7.72 -2.46 -8.96
C VAL A 588 -7.20 -3.15 -7.70
N ALA A 589 -6.22 -4.04 -7.87
CA ALA A 589 -5.55 -4.73 -6.79
C ALA A 589 -4.14 -4.14 -6.61
N LYS A 590 -4.03 -3.07 -5.80
CA LYS A 590 -2.81 -2.25 -5.70
C LYS A 590 -2.02 -2.51 -4.43
N HIS A 591 -0.73 -2.73 -4.64
CA HIS A 591 0.32 -3.00 -3.65
C HIS A 591 0.15 -4.31 -2.88
N MET A 592 1.28 -4.93 -2.54
CA MET A 592 1.44 -6.03 -1.60
C MET A 592 0.62 -7.29 -1.97
N PRO A 593 1.23 -8.30 -2.62
CA PRO A 593 0.53 -9.49 -3.09
C PRO A 593 -0.27 -10.18 -1.97
N GLY A 594 -1.60 -10.13 -2.10
CA GLY A 594 -2.54 -10.91 -1.32
C GLY A 594 -2.87 -12.25 -1.98
N GLU A 595 -3.88 -12.93 -1.46
CA GLU A 595 -4.40 -14.19 -1.98
C GLU A 595 -5.89 -14.04 -2.33
N VAL A 596 -6.22 -14.12 -3.61
CA VAL A 596 -7.59 -13.98 -4.11
C VAL A 596 -7.95 -15.23 -4.91
N ALA A 597 -8.92 -16.00 -4.40
CA ALA A 597 -9.31 -17.30 -4.90
C ALA A 597 -10.82 -17.36 -5.16
N TYR A 598 -11.22 -17.92 -6.30
CA TYR A 598 -12.63 -18.17 -6.68
C TYR A 598 -13.54 -16.93 -6.61
N VAL A 599 -12.99 -15.77 -6.95
CA VAL A 599 -13.75 -14.50 -7.00
C VAL A 599 -14.47 -14.32 -8.33
N ARG A 600 -15.71 -13.82 -8.26
CA ARG A 600 -16.54 -13.41 -9.39
C ARG A 600 -16.82 -11.91 -9.29
N ALA A 601 -16.38 -11.13 -10.27
CA ALA A 601 -16.57 -9.67 -10.30
C ALA A 601 -17.24 -9.24 -11.61
N GLY A 602 -18.47 -8.72 -11.52
CA GLY A 602 -19.32 -8.38 -12.67
C GLY A 602 -19.25 -6.91 -13.08
N ALA A 603 -19.59 -6.62 -14.33
CA ALA A 603 -19.97 -5.27 -14.75
C ALA A 603 -21.33 -4.89 -14.15
N LEU A 604 -21.58 -3.58 -13.99
CA LEU A 604 -22.77 -3.05 -13.33
C LEU A 604 -23.74 -2.45 -14.37
N ASP A 605 -24.87 -3.11 -14.59
CA ASP A 605 -25.91 -2.61 -15.50
C ASP A 605 -26.72 -1.47 -14.88
N ILE A 606 -26.73 -0.31 -15.55
CA ILE A 606 -27.51 0.87 -15.14
C ILE A 606 -28.62 1.18 -16.15
N PRO A 607 -29.88 1.36 -15.72
CA PRO A 607 -30.98 1.69 -16.62
C PRO A 607 -30.95 3.16 -17.09
N LEU A 608 -30.97 3.34 -18.41
CA LEU A 608 -30.94 4.62 -19.11
C LEU A 608 -32.03 4.63 -20.18
N GLY A 609 -33.24 5.08 -19.80
CA GLY A 609 -34.43 4.94 -20.62
C GLY A 609 -34.82 3.46 -20.73
N ASP A 610 -35.19 3.02 -21.93
CA ASP A 610 -35.55 1.63 -22.23
C ASP A 610 -34.32 0.71 -22.44
N THR A 611 -33.12 1.16 -22.08
CA THR A 611 -31.85 0.43 -22.29
C THR A 611 -31.06 0.28 -20.99
N ASN A 612 -30.35 -0.83 -20.84
CA ASN A 612 -29.34 -1.00 -19.79
C ASN A 612 -27.94 -0.74 -20.35
N VAL A 613 -27.13 0.02 -19.62
CA VAL A 613 -25.74 0.34 -19.98
C VAL A 613 -24.81 -0.28 -18.94
N SER A 614 -24.04 -1.30 -19.34
CA SER A 614 -23.07 -1.97 -18.49
C SER A 614 -21.86 -1.07 -18.20
N LEU A 615 -21.61 -0.77 -16.93
CA LEU A 615 -20.45 0.00 -16.45
C LEU A 615 -19.38 -0.92 -15.86
N TYR A 616 -18.13 -0.73 -16.26
CA TYR A 616 -16.98 -1.32 -15.58
C TYR A 616 -16.65 -0.48 -14.35
N ALA A 617 -17.40 -0.68 -13.27
CA ALA A 617 -17.17 -0.05 -11.98
C ALA A 617 -16.18 -0.90 -11.17
N PRO A 618 -15.02 -0.36 -10.70
CA PRO A 618 -13.94 -1.21 -10.23
C PRO A 618 -13.98 -1.50 -8.73
N PRO A 619 -14.00 -2.77 -8.28
CA PRO A 619 -13.61 -3.08 -6.91
C PRO A 619 -12.13 -2.78 -6.67
N MET A 620 -11.86 -2.24 -5.48
CA MET A 620 -10.50 -2.11 -4.95
C MET A 620 -10.22 -3.28 -4.02
N PHE A 621 -9.19 -4.06 -4.34
CA PHE A 621 -8.56 -5.01 -3.43
C PHE A 621 -7.38 -4.32 -2.76
N GLY A 622 -7.47 -4.07 -1.45
CA GLY A 622 -6.34 -3.57 -0.67
C GLY A 622 -5.22 -4.61 -0.55
N GLY A 623 -3.97 -4.16 -0.45
CA GLY A 623 -2.82 -5.05 -0.28
C GLY A 623 -2.95 -5.98 0.93
N GLY A 624 -2.36 -7.18 0.81
CA GLY A 624 -2.40 -8.21 1.85
C GLY A 624 -3.76 -8.88 2.09
N VAL A 625 -4.81 -8.54 1.31
CA VAL A 625 -6.15 -9.15 1.42
C VAL A 625 -6.10 -10.68 1.20
N ARG A 626 -6.94 -11.41 1.94
CA ARG A 626 -7.22 -12.85 1.70
C ARG A 626 -8.69 -13.04 1.35
N VAL A 627 -8.98 -13.21 0.07
CA VAL A 627 -10.33 -13.50 -0.43
C VAL A 627 -10.40 -14.97 -0.81
N LEU A 628 -10.74 -15.82 0.16
CA LEU A 628 -10.56 -17.27 0.09
C LEU A 628 -11.87 -17.96 -0.28
N GLY A 629 -12.28 -17.87 -1.55
CA GLY A 629 -13.45 -18.60 -2.05
C GLY A 629 -13.18 -20.09 -2.26
N ASP A 630 -14.21 -20.86 -2.63
CA ASP A 630 -14.07 -22.23 -3.13
C ASP A 630 -14.98 -22.48 -4.36
N ASN A 631 -14.89 -23.67 -4.98
CA ASN A 631 -15.65 -24.03 -6.19
C ASN A 631 -17.18 -23.93 -5.99
N ASP A 632 -17.67 -24.38 -4.83
CA ASP A 632 -19.09 -24.49 -4.52
C ASP A 632 -19.63 -23.17 -3.94
N ARG A 633 -18.74 -22.39 -3.34
CA ARG A 633 -18.98 -21.11 -2.66
C ARG A 633 -18.00 -20.04 -3.16
N PRO A 634 -18.10 -19.62 -4.44
CA PRO A 634 -17.33 -18.50 -4.95
C PRO A 634 -17.74 -17.19 -4.27
N ILE A 635 -16.81 -16.24 -4.17
CA ILE A 635 -17.06 -14.93 -3.54
C ILE A 635 -17.44 -13.92 -4.63
N TYR A 636 -18.54 -13.20 -4.43
CA TYR A 636 -19.05 -12.22 -5.39
C TYR A 636 -18.73 -10.79 -4.93
N VAL A 637 -18.16 -9.98 -5.81
CA VAL A 637 -17.78 -8.59 -5.51
C VAL A 637 -18.23 -7.67 -6.63
N GLU A 638 -19.07 -6.68 -6.32
CA GLU A 638 -19.40 -5.57 -7.21
C GLU A 638 -18.31 -4.48 -7.11
N CYS A 639 -18.60 -3.20 -7.37
CA CYS A 639 -17.64 -2.12 -7.08
C CYS A 639 -17.61 -1.83 -5.58
N ALA A 640 -16.63 -2.36 -4.84
CA ALA A 640 -16.51 -2.20 -3.39
C ALA A 640 -15.06 -1.85 -2.97
N PHE A 641 -14.90 -1.32 -1.74
CA PHE A 641 -13.60 -1.10 -1.11
C PHE A 641 -13.32 -2.24 -0.13
N LEU A 642 -12.40 -3.12 -0.50
CA LEU A 642 -11.93 -4.21 0.35
C LEU A 642 -10.67 -3.77 1.07
N GLY A 643 -10.70 -3.84 2.41
CA GLY A 643 -9.62 -3.42 3.29
C GLY A 643 -8.29 -4.08 2.96
N SER A 644 -7.20 -3.37 3.26
CA SER A 644 -5.90 -4.02 3.36
C SER A 644 -5.95 -4.98 4.54
N ASN A 645 -5.34 -6.16 4.43
CA ASN A 645 -5.38 -7.21 5.48
C ASN A 645 -6.77 -7.81 5.81
N LEU A 646 -7.82 -7.50 5.02
CA LEU A 646 -9.15 -8.10 5.17
C LEU A 646 -9.14 -9.61 4.84
N GLU A 647 -9.81 -10.42 5.63
CA GLU A 647 -10.09 -11.83 5.33
C GLU A 647 -11.56 -12.06 4.92
N ILE A 648 -11.80 -12.88 3.89
CA ILE A 648 -13.15 -13.18 3.37
C ILE A 648 -13.27 -14.68 3.16
N GLU A 649 -14.25 -15.31 3.83
CA GLU A 649 -14.57 -16.72 3.73
C GLU A 649 -15.41 -17.07 2.47
N PRO A 650 -15.45 -18.35 2.06
CA PRO A 650 -16.18 -18.78 0.86
C PRO A 650 -17.68 -18.43 0.87
N GLY A 651 -18.16 -17.93 -0.27
CA GLY A 651 -19.57 -17.69 -0.53
C GLY A 651 -20.10 -16.33 -0.08
N ALA A 652 -19.25 -15.41 0.35
CA ALA A 652 -19.65 -14.04 0.66
C ALA A 652 -20.11 -13.26 -0.60
N TYR A 653 -21.05 -12.32 -0.43
CA TYR A 653 -21.47 -11.38 -1.47
C TYR A 653 -21.22 -9.93 -1.01
N ILE A 654 -20.67 -9.09 -1.88
CA ILE A 654 -20.29 -7.72 -1.52
C ILE A 654 -20.86 -6.74 -2.55
N GLY A 655 -21.97 -6.09 -2.18
CA GLY A 655 -22.68 -5.15 -3.03
C GLY A 655 -21.95 -3.83 -3.27
N PHE A 656 -22.44 -3.08 -4.25
CA PHE A 656 -21.87 -1.80 -4.68
C PHE A 656 -21.67 -0.82 -3.51
N GLY A 657 -20.51 -0.19 -3.46
CA GLY A 657 -20.17 0.87 -2.53
C GLY A 657 -19.84 0.42 -1.11
N CYS A 658 -19.76 -0.89 -0.84
CA CYS A 658 -19.44 -1.41 0.50
C CYS A 658 -17.98 -1.14 0.92
N PHE A 659 -17.77 -1.12 2.24
CA PHE A 659 -16.47 -1.01 2.89
C PHE A 659 -16.32 -2.15 3.90
N ALA A 660 -15.44 -3.11 3.64
CA ALA A 660 -15.11 -4.19 4.58
C ALA A 660 -13.67 -4.03 5.08
N GLN A 661 -13.40 -4.22 6.38
CA GLN A 661 -12.09 -3.92 6.97
C GLN A 661 -11.35 -5.12 7.59
N GLU A 662 -11.95 -5.89 8.50
CA GLU A 662 -11.24 -6.96 9.22
C GLU A 662 -11.56 -8.37 8.70
N ARG A 663 -12.82 -8.83 8.82
CA ARG A 663 -13.23 -10.17 8.36
C ARG A 663 -14.70 -10.24 7.95
N LEU A 664 -14.98 -10.96 6.87
CA LEU A 664 -16.33 -11.41 6.48
C LEU A 664 -16.41 -12.93 6.47
N THR A 665 -17.46 -13.47 7.09
CA THR A 665 -17.70 -14.92 7.22
C THR A 665 -18.57 -15.46 6.08
N SER A 666 -18.56 -16.79 5.92
CA SER A 666 -19.22 -17.51 4.83
C SER A 666 -20.76 -17.39 4.81
N VAL A 667 -21.36 -16.90 5.89
CA VAL A 667 -22.79 -16.60 6.02
C VAL A 667 -23.16 -15.15 5.72
N GLU A 668 -22.19 -14.27 5.46
CA GLU A 668 -22.44 -12.83 5.28
C GLU A 668 -22.62 -12.42 3.81
N GLY A 669 -23.35 -11.34 3.60
CA GLY A 669 -23.65 -10.78 2.28
C GLY A 669 -24.10 -9.33 2.41
N LEU A 670 -23.23 -8.39 2.04
CA LEU A 670 -23.40 -6.97 2.33
C LEU A 670 -24.27 -6.26 1.27
N PRO A 671 -25.41 -5.64 1.65
CA PRO A 671 -26.19 -4.78 0.75
C PRO A 671 -25.46 -3.46 0.46
N PRO A 672 -25.81 -2.73 -0.61
CA PRO A 672 -25.05 -1.58 -1.10
C PRO A 672 -24.70 -0.52 -0.03
N PHE A 673 -23.53 0.08 -0.16
CA PHE A 673 -23.03 1.13 0.74
C PHE A 673 -22.98 0.74 2.24
N THR A 674 -22.90 -0.55 2.56
CA THR A 674 -22.70 -1.00 3.95
C THR A 674 -21.24 -0.79 4.39
N VAL A 675 -21.05 -0.30 5.61
CA VAL A 675 -19.75 -0.32 6.29
C VAL A 675 -19.73 -1.52 7.23
N SER A 676 -18.81 -2.45 7.00
CA SER A 676 -18.53 -3.60 7.86
C SER A 676 -17.14 -3.43 8.52
N PRO A 677 -17.10 -2.99 9.79
CA PRO A 677 -15.86 -2.56 10.44
C PRO A 677 -15.08 -3.68 11.15
N GLY A 678 -15.70 -4.85 11.35
CA GLY A 678 -15.17 -5.94 12.17
C GLY A 678 -15.92 -7.26 11.90
N PRO A 679 -15.55 -8.38 12.54
CA PRO A 679 -16.12 -9.68 12.23
C PRO A 679 -17.60 -9.80 12.63
N GLY A 680 -18.45 -10.13 11.64
CA GLY A 680 -19.86 -10.47 11.86
C GLY A 680 -20.79 -9.25 11.87
N PRO A 681 -22.09 -9.46 11.56
CA PRO A 681 -23.04 -8.41 11.16
C PRO A 681 -23.50 -7.49 12.30
N SER A 682 -22.94 -7.64 13.51
CA SER A 682 -23.30 -6.83 14.68
C SER A 682 -22.70 -5.43 14.68
N GLY A 683 -21.59 -5.22 13.95
CA GLY A 683 -20.94 -3.92 13.78
C GLY A 683 -21.39 -3.16 12.52
N ASP A 684 -22.16 -3.81 11.64
CA ASP A 684 -22.46 -3.34 10.29
C ASP A 684 -23.42 -2.16 10.26
N GLN A 685 -23.11 -1.21 9.37
CA GLN A 685 -23.85 0.05 9.21
C GLN A 685 -24.34 0.16 7.76
N ILE A 686 -25.57 -0.30 7.55
CA ILE A 686 -26.23 -0.40 6.24
C ILE A 686 -26.41 0.99 5.62
N GLY A 687 -26.09 1.15 4.33
CA GLY A 687 -26.23 2.41 3.60
C GLY A 687 -25.33 3.56 4.07
N ALA A 688 -24.57 3.37 5.15
CA ALA A 688 -23.82 4.42 5.83
C ALA A 688 -22.62 4.94 5.03
N ALA A 689 -22.03 4.12 4.16
CA ALA A 689 -20.81 4.45 3.44
C ALA A 689 -20.94 5.68 2.53
N ALA A 690 -22.08 5.85 1.87
CA ALA A 690 -22.36 7.01 1.03
C ALA A 690 -22.49 8.34 1.81
N SER A 691 -22.54 8.29 3.14
CA SER A 691 -22.52 9.47 4.02
C SER A 691 -21.21 9.62 4.81
N GLN A 692 -20.69 8.53 5.40
CA GLN A 692 -19.46 8.55 6.21
C GLN A 692 -18.20 8.55 5.35
N PHE A 693 -18.21 7.76 4.27
CA PHE A 693 -17.11 7.60 3.32
C PHE A 693 -17.41 8.24 1.95
N ALA A 694 -18.27 9.27 1.94
CA ALA A 694 -18.66 10.01 0.74
C ALA A 694 -17.44 10.50 -0.09
N HIS A 695 -16.36 10.90 0.58
CA HIS A 695 -15.09 11.27 -0.05
C HIS A 695 -14.51 10.14 -0.94
N ILE A 696 -14.59 8.90 -0.47
CA ILE A 696 -14.16 7.71 -1.21
C ILE A 696 -15.20 7.35 -2.29
N VAL A 697 -16.50 7.44 -2.01
CA VAL A 697 -17.55 7.19 -3.03
C VAL A 697 -17.40 8.13 -4.23
N LEU A 698 -17.17 9.42 -3.98
CA LEU A 698 -16.94 10.45 -5.00
C LEU A 698 -15.65 10.21 -5.81
N SER A 699 -14.54 9.88 -5.15
CA SER A 699 -13.22 9.77 -5.79
C SER A 699 -12.90 8.40 -6.40
N HIS A 700 -13.34 7.30 -5.80
CA HIS A 700 -12.95 5.94 -6.18
C HIS A 700 -14.05 5.18 -6.91
N PHE A 701 -15.31 5.30 -6.49
CA PHE A 701 -16.40 4.61 -7.18
C PHE A 701 -16.93 5.45 -8.35
N LEU A 702 -17.14 6.76 -8.14
CA LEU A 702 -17.74 7.64 -9.14
C LEU A 702 -16.71 8.21 -10.14
N GLU A 703 -15.70 8.96 -9.70
CA GLU A 703 -14.70 9.58 -10.60
C GLU A 703 -13.95 8.53 -11.44
N TRP A 704 -13.55 7.38 -10.87
CA TRP A 704 -12.88 6.34 -11.65
C TRP A 704 -13.81 5.65 -12.65
N THR A 705 -15.05 5.31 -12.27
CA THR A 705 -15.99 4.69 -13.22
C THR A 705 -16.30 5.63 -14.39
N TYR A 706 -16.45 6.94 -14.14
CA TYR A 706 -16.58 7.97 -15.18
C TYR A 706 -15.40 7.94 -16.16
N LYS A 707 -14.17 7.98 -15.64
CA LYS A 707 -12.94 8.01 -16.45
C LYS A 707 -12.70 6.72 -17.24
N LEU A 708 -12.95 5.56 -16.62
CA LEU A 708 -12.68 4.24 -17.22
C LEU A 708 -13.71 3.79 -18.28
N ASN A 709 -14.91 4.37 -18.29
CA ASN A 709 -16.01 3.92 -19.17
C ASN A 709 -16.22 4.77 -20.44
N GLY A 710 -15.46 5.86 -20.61
CA GLY A 710 -15.59 6.76 -21.76
C GLY A 710 -16.77 7.75 -21.65
N PRO A 711 -16.76 8.84 -22.45
CA PRO A 711 -17.78 9.90 -22.38
C PRO A 711 -19.18 9.41 -22.76
N ASP A 712 -19.30 8.44 -23.67
CA ASP A 712 -20.59 7.91 -24.14
C ASP A 712 -21.39 7.23 -23.03
N LYS A 713 -20.70 6.67 -22.01
CA LYS A 713 -21.32 6.06 -20.83
C LYS A 713 -21.57 7.05 -19.69
N ALA A 714 -21.14 8.31 -19.79
CA ALA A 714 -21.27 9.30 -18.72
C ALA A 714 -22.72 9.53 -18.24
N PRO A 715 -23.77 9.52 -19.09
CA PRO A 715 -25.16 9.64 -18.63
C PRO A 715 -25.66 8.44 -17.80
N ALA A 716 -25.05 7.26 -17.96
CA ALA A 716 -25.30 6.11 -17.10
C ALA A 716 -24.50 6.21 -15.79
N VAL A 717 -23.25 6.68 -15.84
CA VAL A 717 -22.45 6.95 -14.63
C VAL A 717 -23.12 7.99 -13.73
N ALA A 718 -23.76 9.02 -14.30
CA ALA A 718 -24.57 10.01 -13.57
C ALA A 718 -25.66 9.39 -12.68
N LYS A 719 -26.24 8.26 -13.10
CA LYS A 719 -27.31 7.54 -12.36
C LYS A 719 -26.80 6.44 -11.45
N MET A 720 -25.53 6.06 -11.55
CA MET A 720 -24.98 4.88 -10.89
C MET A 720 -25.22 4.88 -9.38
N ILE A 721 -24.91 5.98 -8.69
CA ILE A 721 -25.04 6.06 -7.22
C ILE A 721 -26.51 6.03 -6.79
N THR A 722 -27.39 6.77 -7.45
CA THR A 722 -28.82 6.83 -7.09
C THR A 722 -29.54 5.51 -7.40
N CYS A 723 -29.19 4.80 -8.47
CA CYS A 723 -29.67 3.44 -8.73
C CYS A 723 -29.25 2.46 -7.63
N GLN A 724 -27.99 2.48 -7.17
CA GLN A 724 -27.53 1.55 -6.13
C GLN A 724 -28.02 1.91 -4.72
N LEU A 725 -28.22 3.20 -4.41
CA LEU A 725 -28.93 3.63 -3.21
C LEU A 725 -30.39 3.14 -3.21
N THR A 726 -31.05 3.18 -4.37
CA THR A 726 -32.43 2.68 -4.54
C THR A 726 -32.49 1.16 -4.34
N ARG A 727 -31.60 0.39 -4.99
CA ARG A 727 -31.46 -1.06 -4.79
C ARG A 727 -31.21 -1.44 -3.33
N GLY A 728 -30.38 -0.67 -2.62
CA GLY A 728 -30.13 -0.86 -1.19
C GLY A 728 -31.38 -0.58 -0.32
N LYS A 729 -32.10 0.51 -0.61
CA LYS A 729 -33.41 0.82 0.01
C LYS A 729 -34.39 -0.33 -0.18
N ASP A 730 -34.54 -0.80 -1.42
CA ASP A 730 -35.52 -1.83 -1.78
C ASP A 730 -35.18 -3.19 -1.17
N ALA A 731 -33.88 -3.54 -1.09
CA ALA A 731 -33.41 -4.75 -0.42
C ALA A 731 -33.75 -4.77 1.09
N VAL A 732 -33.57 -3.63 1.77
CA VAL A 732 -33.92 -3.49 3.19
C VAL A 732 -35.44 -3.49 3.40
N THR A 733 -36.20 -2.81 2.53
CA THR A 733 -37.67 -2.85 2.55
C THR A 733 -38.20 -4.27 2.36
N TRP A 734 -37.62 -5.04 1.43
CA TRP A 734 -37.93 -6.46 1.25
C TRP A 734 -37.63 -7.27 2.52
N ALA A 735 -36.43 -7.14 3.10
CA ALA A 735 -36.07 -7.88 4.31
C ALA A 735 -36.97 -7.56 5.52
N LEU A 736 -37.42 -6.31 5.66
CA LEU A 736 -38.40 -5.92 6.68
C LEU A 736 -39.80 -6.52 6.42
N GLY A 737 -40.24 -6.57 5.16
CA GLY A 737 -41.48 -7.24 4.77
C GLY A 737 -41.45 -8.74 5.06
N GLN A 738 -40.39 -9.43 4.63
CA GLN A 738 -40.16 -10.86 4.89
C GLN A 738 -40.24 -11.21 6.38
N ARG A 739 -39.67 -10.38 7.27
CA ARG A 739 -39.78 -10.54 8.73
C ARG A 739 -41.20 -10.35 9.25
N ALA A 740 -41.94 -9.37 8.72
CA ALA A 740 -43.35 -9.15 9.09
C ALA A 740 -44.25 -10.31 8.63
N ASP A 741 -43.95 -10.90 7.47
CA ASP A 741 -44.64 -12.07 6.90
C ASP A 741 -44.19 -13.41 7.52
N GLY A 742 -43.12 -13.42 8.33
CA GLY A 742 -42.56 -14.62 8.95
C GLY A 742 -41.95 -15.63 7.97
N SER A 743 -41.42 -15.16 6.83
CA SER A 743 -40.89 -16.01 5.75
C SER A 743 -39.58 -15.46 5.16
N TRP A 744 -38.90 -16.23 4.30
CA TRP A 744 -37.67 -15.79 3.63
C TRP A 744 -37.53 -16.42 2.24
N ASP A 745 -37.77 -15.63 1.19
CA ASP A 745 -37.67 -16.06 -0.20
C ASP A 745 -36.22 -16.02 -0.71
N ASN A 746 -35.57 -17.18 -0.67
CA ASN A 746 -34.23 -17.37 -1.22
C ASN A 746 -34.13 -17.21 -2.75
N ASN A 747 -35.25 -17.07 -3.48
CA ASN A 747 -35.25 -16.79 -4.92
C ASN A 747 -35.25 -15.28 -5.23
N SER A 748 -35.46 -14.43 -4.22
CA SER A 748 -35.43 -12.98 -4.36
C SER A 748 -34.06 -12.48 -4.82
N PRO A 749 -33.98 -11.50 -5.74
CA PRO A 749 -32.71 -10.87 -6.12
C PRO A 749 -32.03 -10.12 -4.96
N PHE A 750 -32.68 -10.01 -3.80
CA PHE A 750 -32.10 -9.46 -2.58
C PHE A 750 -31.54 -10.52 -1.62
N ALA A 751 -31.90 -11.79 -1.77
CA ALA A 751 -31.42 -12.88 -0.91
C ALA A 751 -29.89 -13.13 -1.02
N GLN A 752 -29.25 -12.66 -2.09
CA GLN A 752 -27.78 -12.63 -2.21
C GLN A 752 -27.12 -11.79 -1.10
N PHE A 753 -27.82 -10.80 -0.53
CA PHE A 753 -27.36 -10.01 0.60
C PHE A 753 -27.67 -10.71 1.94
N LYS A 754 -27.06 -11.89 2.16
CA LYS A 754 -27.33 -12.78 3.31
C LYS A 754 -27.37 -12.07 4.66
N SER A 755 -26.55 -11.05 4.90
CA SER A 755 -26.53 -10.32 6.18
C SER A 755 -27.87 -9.65 6.52
N LEU A 756 -28.76 -9.42 5.54
CA LEU A 756 -30.14 -8.96 5.76
C LEU A 756 -30.97 -9.91 6.64
N GLU A 757 -30.67 -11.21 6.66
CA GLU A 757 -31.30 -12.17 7.59
C GLU A 757 -30.72 -12.02 9.00
N LEU A 758 -29.43 -11.72 9.09
CA LEU A 758 -28.66 -11.70 10.34
C LEU A 758 -28.73 -10.38 11.12
N TYR A 759 -29.05 -9.26 10.45
CA TYR A 759 -29.16 -7.94 11.10
C TYR A 759 -30.31 -7.88 12.11
N THR A 760 -30.21 -6.94 13.06
CA THR A 760 -31.36 -6.58 13.91
C THR A 760 -32.36 -5.72 13.14
N ASP A 761 -33.65 -5.76 13.51
CA ASP A 761 -34.68 -4.87 12.95
C ASP A 761 -34.29 -3.39 13.09
N ARG A 762 -33.57 -3.06 14.18
CA ARG A 762 -33.00 -1.74 14.41
C ARG A 762 -32.01 -1.35 13.30
N GLN A 763 -31.04 -2.21 12.97
CA GLN A 763 -30.07 -1.94 11.90
C GLN A 763 -30.77 -1.80 10.54
N LEU A 764 -31.78 -2.64 10.26
CA LEU A 764 -32.59 -2.51 9.05
C LEU A 764 -33.31 -1.15 8.99
N GLN A 765 -33.97 -0.71 10.07
CA GLN A 765 -34.67 0.58 10.13
C GLN A 765 -33.70 1.78 10.07
N GLU A 766 -32.56 1.71 10.76
CA GLU A 766 -31.50 2.73 10.67
C GLU A 766 -30.89 2.79 9.26
N GLY A 767 -30.74 1.65 8.58
CA GLY A 767 -30.29 1.53 7.20
C GLY A 767 -31.29 2.05 6.16
N LEU A 768 -32.57 1.69 6.29
CA LEU A 768 -33.65 2.20 5.43
C LEU A 768 -33.66 3.73 5.43
N LYS A 769 -33.70 4.30 6.64
CA LYS A 769 -33.61 5.76 6.85
C LYS A 769 -32.34 6.37 6.27
N ALA A 770 -31.20 5.66 6.33
CA ALA A 770 -29.95 6.13 5.73
C ALA A 770 -30.04 6.24 4.20
N TYR A 771 -30.67 5.29 3.50
CA TYR A 771 -30.91 5.42 2.06
C TYR A 771 -31.92 6.52 1.74
N GLU A 772 -33.06 6.55 2.45
CA GLU A 772 -34.13 7.53 2.22
C GLU A 772 -33.63 8.97 2.38
N THR A 773 -32.85 9.25 3.43
CA THR A 773 -32.24 10.58 3.65
C THR A 773 -31.30 10.96 2.50
N GLN A 774 -30.51 10.01 1.99
CA GLN A 774 -29.53 10.27 0.92
C GLN A 774 -30.17 10.44 -0.46
N LEU A 775 -31.32 9.80 -0.70
CA LEU A 775 -32.14 10.00 -1.90
C LEU A 775 -32.95 11.30 -1.84
N ALA A 776 -33.50 11.64 -0.67
CA ALA A 776 -34.30 12.86 -0.49
C ALA A 776 -33.49 14.16 -0.58
N ASP A 777 -32.22 14.14 -0.17
CA ASP A 777 -31.30 15.30 -0.26
C ASP A 777 -30.81 15.60 -1.69
N ASP A 778 -31.06 14.71 -2.67
CA ASP A 778 -30.45 14.68 -4.02
C ASP A 778 -28.93 14.91 -4.06
N ARG A 779 -28.22 14.58 -2.97
CA ARG A 779 -26.76 14.84 -2.80
C ARG A 779 -25.88 14.13 -3.82
N PHE A 780 -26.41 13.14 -4.52
CA PHE A 780 -25.75 12.40 -5.61
C PHE A 780 -26.49 12.53 -6.96
N GLY A 781 -27.45 13.47 -7.07
CA GLY A 781 -28.03 13.85 -8.34
C GLY A 781 -26.97 14.47 -9.25
N MET A 782 -26.90 13.99 -10.49
CA MET A 782 -25.91 14.44 -11.47
C MET A 782 -26.46 14.46 -12.89
N GLU A 783 -25.86 15.32 -13.72
CA GLU A 783 -26.03 15.35 -15.16
C GLU A 783 -24.67 15.35 -15.89
N TYR A 784 -24.69 15.02 -17.19
CA TYR A 784 -23.54 15.15 -18.08
C TYR A 784 -23.80 16.30 -19.06
N ALA A 785 -23.09 17.42 -18.89
CA ALA A 785 -23.31 18.67 -19.60
C ALA A 785 -21.98 19.34 -19.97
N ASP A 786 -21.90 19.95 -21.16
CA ASP A 786 -20.70 20.59 -21.74
C ASP A 786 -19.40 19.75 -21.72
N GLY A 787 -19.53 18.41 -21.66
CA GLY A 787 -18.41 17.46 -21.56
C GLY A 787 -17.97 17.14 -20.13
N GLU A 788 -18.72 17.58 -19.12
CA GLU A 788 -18.42 17.44 -17.69
C GLU A 788 -19.52 16.68 -16.94
N LEU A 789 -19.17 15.93 -15.90
CA LEU A 789 -20.16 15.37 -14.96
C LEU A 789 -20.39 16.35 -13.80
N ARG A 790 -21.62 16.86 -13.65
CA ARG A 790 -21.98 17.96 -12.72
C ARG A 790 -23.00 17.51 -11.68
N PHE A 791 -22.93 18.05 -10.46
CA PHE A 791 -23.92 17.80 -9.41
C PHE A 791 -25.14 18.73 -9.58
N THR A 792 -26.35 18.16 -9.48
CA THR A 792 -27.63 18.89 -9.68
C THR A 792 -28.38 19.19 -8.38
N GLY A 793 -28.10 18.43 -7.31
CA GLY A 793 -28.82 18.54 -6.04
C GLY A 793 -28.70 19.90 -5.34
N HIS A 794 -29.68 20.21 -4.48
CA HIS A 794 -29.85 21.51 -3.82
C HIS A 794 -28.87 21.76 -2.65
N GLY A 795 -27.57 21.73 -2.94
CA GLY A 795 -26.51 21.88 -1.95
C GLY A 795 -25.12 21.90 -2.56
N VAL A 796 -24.11 21.64 -1.73
CA VAL A 796 -22.73 21.45 -2.18
C VAL A 796 -21.98 20.49 -1.27
N TRP A 797 -21.12 19.67 -1.87
CA TRP A 797 -20.13 18.87 -1.14
C TRP A 797 -19.01 19.77 -0.63
N ARG A 798 -19.07 20.17 0.64
CA ARG A 798 -17.96 20.88 1.30
C ARG A 798 -16.90 19.86 1.72
N ILE A 799 -15.64 20.19 1.46
CA ILE A 799 -14.50 19.35 1.83
C ILE A 799 -13.81 19.99 3.04
N THR A 800 -13.71 19.25 4.14
CA THR A 800 -13.07 19.71 5.39
C THR A 800 -12.28 18.55 5.97
N ASP A 801 -11.02 18.79 6.34
CA ASP A 801 -10.10 17.77 6.87
C ASP A 801 -9.93 16.54 5.95
N GLY A 802 -10.09 16.72 4.63
CA GLY A 802 -10.10 15.67 3.60
C GLY A 802 -11.41 14.87 3.49
N MET A 803 -12.38 15.12 4.37
CA MET A 803 -13.70 14.49 4.39
C MET A 803 -14.69 15.33 3.57
N ALA A 804 -15.48 14.68 2.71
CA ALA A 804 -16.61 15.30 2.04
C ALA A 804 -17.84 15.27 2.94
N ARG A 805 -18.54 16.40 3.08
CA ARG A 805 -19.83 16.53 3.76
C ARG A 805 -20.80 17.27 2.86
N TRP A 806 -21.99 16.72 2.67
CA TRP A 806 -23.08 17.45 2.01
C TRP A 806 -23.53 18.59 2.91
N VAL A 807 -23.67 19.78 2.32
CA VAL A 807 -24.31 20.93 2.96
C VAL A 807 -25.39 21.41 2.00
N ALA A 808 -26.65 21.17 2.37
CA ALA A 808 -27.79 21.75 1.68
C ALA A 808 -27.65 23.28 1.64
N GLN A 809 -28.18 23.91 0.59
CA GLN A 809 -28.36 25.36 0.59
C GLN A 809 -29.72 25.67 1.20
N ASP A 810 -29.74 26.47 2.27
CA ASP A 810 -30.99 27.00 2.82
C ASP A 810 -31.69 27.84 1.74
N ASN A 811 -32.96 27.53 1.48
CA ASN A 811 -33.79 28.32 0.56
C ASN A 811 -34.04 29.71 1.17
N HIS A 812 -33.49 30.75 0.54
CA HIS A 812 -33.79 32.16 0.79
C HIS A 812 -34.88 32.68 -0.16
#